data_AF-A0A1G4J6G1-F1
#
_entry.id   AF-A0A1G4J6G1-F1
#
_cell.length_a   1.000
_cell.length_b   1.000
_cell.length_c   1.000
_cell.angle_alpha   90.00
_cell.angle_beta   90.00
_cell.angle_gamma   90.00
#
_symmetry.space_group_name_H-M   'P 1'
#
loop_
_entity.id
_entity.type
_entity.pdbx_description
1 polymer ?
#
loop_
_entity_poly.entity_id
_entity_poly.type
_entity_poly.pdbx_seq_one_letter_code
_entity_poly.pdbx_strand_id
1 'polypeptide(L)'
;MVHSPSTPTAGDGKAQYEFTPIGQAKSVSKPGSPSDDPKKRASQIEESLLSPEREEDGPRKRARTSDDTLNSTRIFNESSFDDTLPSHAGIPSLRRNRANEIIGQANGDNENVGASNPLKEQQDTMYKLNVENYNLRVKCNSLLKFLNNVTDEGELKENLAIMDELQDWKSKYQKLAASYRELQLKFDESGDLESRRRETTLQNEQLADLEEKLREYQESVSKSKEHITKLENKLKISTNGSNARGGELEVKVRELREQIHHLEAQIAEKTKQVKDREGEIDKLNSTLKRQDAAYQTLQKKTEQQLQKIEDLELKVQNTEQQVQKLKRALETARSELQTTTLGTETRDASTQLRIDSLQDTNSRLQRELDQALSEFHQSQAQIEKLNSRAKDMAVNIKMKDDQIHTLQHEIKQTRHRASHRKDDVQENSLLNEKVKALTAELQRIIKEKESLEKDNDSLRERIVTQATRSPALKENRRTQERALDISKLQLRVEELQNELNLSQKSAVAARQNHSMEVERLQAQIENSDMQPFMAKRKLEKEVSILKMELESLRETKDREISLLENRCEMLKKENAHLLQQAASQADLSQRQIAEKQKEIDELIQRCSGLSTERLKLKKDLSQAQESEAQKIGEMSKQASRLEYVTNEFVKYKELTGSSSDPNAATLNERWSEKYRNMKRKILQELKALQSENLDLERRLLEGRKPVPRSASPDLNKLSLKDQLDYYKLRYRHETVHNSDLRVMNEYLNRVLRASSRHLRLDIMKLEDEALSDLSPDYTSHHRRRLKFKTVALMVLAAVRFEHAAQRVRWDAQRLHYLRQKIVLDQDRVTW
;
A
#
# COMPACT_ATOMS: atom_id res chain seq x y z
N MET A 1 29.57 -42.30 42.04
CA MET A 1 29.71 -40.90 42.48
C MET A 1 28.67 -40.12 41.66
N VAL A 2 27.48 -39.78 42.18
CA VAL A 2 27.15 -39.04 43.43
C VAL A 2 27.60 -37.58 43.31
N HIS A 3 26.70 -36.70 42.84
CA HIS A 3 26.04 -35.72 43.71
C HIS A 3 24.83 -35.05 43.03
N SER A 4 23.75 -34.97 43.80
CA SER A 4 22.58 -34.07 43.69
C SER A 4 22.27 -33.60 45.12
N PRO A 5 21.24 -32.77 45.42
CA PRO A 5 20.38 -31.96 44.55
C PRO A 5 20.28 -30.49 45.02
N SER A 6 19.48 -29.66 44.33
CA SER A 6 18.63 -28.64 45.00
C SER A 6 17.52 -28.13 44.08
N THR A 7 16.33 -27.96 44.66
CA THR A 7 15.16 -27.28 44.08
C THR A 7 14.65 -26.23 45.07
N PRO A 8 13.95 -25.19 44.60
CA PRO A 8 12.99 -24.47 45.43
C PRO A 8 11.59 -24.43 44.81
N THR A 9 10.66 -25.08 45.52
CA THR A 9 9.31 -24.59 45.86
C THR A 9 8.42 -23.95 44.78
N ALA A 10 7.36 -24.66 44.41
CA ALA A 10 6.05 -24.02 44.21
C ALA A 10 5.42 -23.70 45.59
N GLY A 11 4.54 -22.69 45.65
CA GLY A 11 3.84 -22.29 46.88
C GLY A 11 2.46 -21.69 46.58
N ASP A 12 1.51 -21.89 47.49
CA ASP A 12 0.08 -21.58 47.32
C ASP A 12 -0.26 -20.08 47.25
N GLY A 13 -1.37 -19.78 46.56
CA GLY A 13 -1.95 -18.44 46.44
C GLY A 13 -3.46 -18.48 46.15
N LYS A 14 -4.25 -19.12 47.01
CA LYS A 14 -5.71 -19.21 46.84
C LYS A 14 -6.39 -17.87 47.11
N ALA A 15 -7.14 -17.39 46.11
CA ALA A 15 -8.29 -16.52 46.28
C ALA A 15 -9.40 -17.01 45.34
N GLN A 16 -10.67 -16.82 45.72
CA GLN A 16 -11.81 -17.46 45.07
C GLN A 16 -12.58 -16.52 44.12
N TYR A 17 -13.31 -17.16 43.21
CA TYR A 17 -14.68 -16.86 42.75
C TYR A 17 -15.40 -15.60 43.33
N GLU A 18 -16.30 -14.94 42.62
CA GLU A 18 -17.18 -15.45 41.55
C GLU A 18 -17.65 -14.37 40.56
N PHE A 19 -18.13 -14.78 39.37
CA PHE A 19 -18.64 -13.88 38.33
C PHE A 19 -20.16 -14.06 38.18
N THR A 20 -20.95 -13.09 38.62
CA THR A 20 -22.43 -13.18 38.62
C THR A 20 -23.06 -12.24 37.59
N PRO A 21 -23.76 -12.75 36.56
CA PRO A 21 -24.40 -11.93 35.53
C PRO A 21 -25.79 -11.39 35.96
N ILE A 22 -26.32 -10.48 35.14
CA ILE A 22 -27.53 -9.69 35.36
C ILE A 22 -28.81 -10.55 35.35
N GLY A 23 -29.69 -10.36 36.34
CA GLY A 23 -31.01 -11.02 36.43
C GLY A 23 -32.07 -10.12 37.10
N GLN A 24 -33.33 -10.20 36.64
CA GLN A 24 -34.42 -9.27 36.99
C GLN A 24 -35.17 -9.66 38.27
N ALA A 25 -35.71 -8.66 38.97
CA ALA A 25 -36.81 -8.82 39.94
C ALA A 25 -37.80 -7.64 39.85
N LYS A 26 -39.04 -7.83 40.31
CA LYS A 26 -40.14 -6.83 40.24
C LYS A 26 -40.56 -6.32 41.62
N SER A 27 -41.29 -5.19 41.58
CA SER A 27 -42.46 -4.83 42.41
C SER A 27 -42.34 -3.76 43.52
N VAL A 28 -43.09 -2.67 43.30
CA VAL A 28 -43.96 -1.93 44.23
C VAL A 28 -43.36 -1.33 45.53
N SER A 29 -43.22 0.00 45.54
CA SER A 29 -43.98 0.88 46.45
C SER A 29 -43.83 2.38 46.11
N LYS A 30 -44.73 3.21 46.63
CA LYS A 30 -44.76 4.70 46.64
C LYS A 30 -44.80 5.16 48.12
N PRO A 31 -44.73 6.47 48.47
CA PRO A 31 -44.36 7.67 47.69
C PRO A 31 -43.23 8.50 48.36
N GLY A 32 -42.78 9.60 47.72
CA GLY A 32 -41.88 10.58 48.36
C GLY A 32 -41.56 11.81 47.49
N SER A 33 -42.24 12.93 47.76
CA SER A 33 -41.91 14.31 47.34
C SER A 33 -41.26 15.05 48.54
N PRO A 34 -40.62 16.24 48.40
CA PRO A 34 -40.72 17.25 47.33
C PRO A 34 -39.38 17.88 46.89
N SER A 35 -39.45 19.02 46.15
CA SER A 35 -38.55 20.21 46.13
C SER A 35 -37.01 20.02 46.24
N ASP A 36 -36.17 20.61 45.38
CA ASP A 36 -36.16 22.05 45.08
C ASP A 36 -35.44 22.44 43.75
N ASP A 37 -35.68 23.68 43.32
CA ASP A 37 -34.97 24.46 42.28
C ASP A 37 -33.82 25.29 42.97
N PRO A 38 -33.01 26.18 42.33
CA PRO A 38 -32.70 26.44 40.91
C PRO A 38 -31.19 26.74 40.63
N LYS A 39 -30.90 27.36 39.46
CA LYS A 39 -29.69 28.13 39.03
C LYS A 39 -28.50 27.28 38.51
N LYS A 40 -27.84 27.59 37.38
CA LYS A 40 -27.36 28.83 36.67
C LYS A 40 -25.94 29.31 37.05
N ARG A 41 -24.94 28.89 36.26
CA ARG A 41 -23.77 29.63 35.68
C ARG A 41 -22.75 28.58 35.17
N ALA A 42 -22.06 28.67 34.02
CA ALA A 42 -21.73 29.72 33.05
C ALA A 42 -20.47 30.56 33.33
N SER A 43 -19.37 30.20 32.63
CA SER A 43 -18.15 30.96 32.32
C SER A 43 -17.47 30.23 31.14
N GLN A 44 -17.47 30.77 29.92
CA GLN A 44 -16.46 31.71 29.37
C GLN A 44 -15.06 31.11 29.19
N ILE A 45 -14.60 31.13 27.94
CA ILE A 45 -13.23 31.46 27.49
C ILE A 45 -13.38 32.05 26.08
N GLU A 46 -12.66 33.12 25.79
CA GLU A 46 -12.57 33.81 24.49
C GLU A 46 -11.26 33.33 23.79
N GLU A 47 -10.83 33.72 22.58
CA GLU A 47 -11.18 34.78 21.65
C GLU A 47 -10.56 34.44 20.26
N SER A 48 -10.90 35.20 19.19
CA SER A 48 -10.03 35.48 18.02
C SER A 48 -9.64 34.31 17.05
N LEU A 49 -9.49 34.50 15.73
CA LEU A 49 -9.71 35.66 14.84
C LEU A 49 -9.79 35.23 13.34
N LEU A 50 -10.17 36.18 12.47
CA LEU A 50 -10.03 36.21 10.99
C LEU A 50 -10.95 35.36 10.08
N SER A 51 -11.93 36.08 9.49
CA SER A 51 -12.59 35.82 8.19
C SER A 51 -11.67 36.27 7.00
N PRO A 52 -12.04 36.28 5.68
CA PRO A 52 -13.40 36.39 5.10
C PRO A 52 -13.70 35.60 3.80
N GLU A 53 -14.88 35.92 3.23
CA GLU A 53 -15.32 35.74 1.82
C GLU A 53 -15.54 34.33 1.27
N ARG A 54 -16.82 33.91 1.25
CA ARG A 54 -17.67 34.23 0.09
C ARG A 54 -19.18 34.22 0.38
N GLU A 55 -19.87 35.12 -0.30
CA GLU A 55 -21.33 35.21 -0.42
C GLU A 55 -21.82 34.20 -1.50
N GLU A 56 -23.10 33.95 -1.77
CA GLU A 56 -24.33 34.69 -1.43
C GLU A 56 -25.56 33.75 -1.37
N ASP A 57 -26.71 34.35 -1.04
CA ASP A 57 -28.08 33.99 -1.43
C ASP A 57 -28.87 32.84 -0.74
N GLY A 58 -29.94 33.23 -0.02
CA GLY A 58 -31.27 32.65 -0.29
C GLY A 58 -32.07 31.88 0.78
N PRO A 59 -32.50 32.47 1.93
CA PRO A 59 -33.47 31.84 2.84
C PRO A 59 -34.91 32.40 2.71
N ARG A 60 -35.95 31.54 2.70
CA ARG A 60 -37.31 31.79 3.31
C ARG A 60 -38.37 30.71 3.01
N LYS A 61 -38.97 30.17 4.07
CA LYS A 61 -40.40 29.76 4.28
C LYS A 61 -40.46 28.98 5.60
N ARG A 62 -40.77 29.59 6.75
CA ARG A 62 -42.14 29.94 7.22
C ARG A 62 -43.16 28.84 6.91
N ALA A 63 -43.35 27.92 7.86
CA ALA A 63 -44.55 27.09 7.98
C ALA A 63 -45.49 27.70 9.03
N ARG A 64 -46.79 27.67 8.76
CA ARG A 64 -47.86 27.96 9.74
C ARG A 64 -49.15 27.27 9.30
N THR A 65 -49.78 26.60 10.26
CA THR A 65 -51.24 26.38 10.39
C THR A 65 -52.04 25.92 9.16
N SER A 66 -52.45 24.65 9.19
CA SER A 66 -53.70 24.17 8.60
C SER A 66 -54.28 23.13 9.57
N ASP A 67 -55.39 23.46 10.24
CA ASP A 67 -56.10 22.53 11.12
C ASP A 67 -56.98 21.57 10.32
N ASP A 68 -57.08 20.32 10.79
CA ASP A 68 -57.91 19.29 10.16
C ASP A 68 -59.29 19.18 10.85
N THR A 69 -60.33 19.46 10.07
CA THR A 69 -61.64 18.78 10.05
C THR A 69 -62.47 18.56 11.34
N LEU A 70 -63.72 19.02 11.24
CA LEU A 70 -64.97 18.36 11.70
C LEU A 70 -65.26 18.22 13.22
N ASN A 71 -66.32 18.92 13.65
CA ASN A 71 -67.42 18.28 14.38
C ASN A 71 -68.77 18.90 13.96
N SER A 72 -69.91 18.33 14.38
CA SER A 72 -71.18 18.43 13.66
C SER A 72 -72.44 18.72 14.51
N THR A 73 -73.54 19.05 13.80
CA THR A 73 -74.95 19.10 14.26
C THR A 73 -75.38 20.19 15.27
N ARG A 74 -76.23 21.12 14.82
CA ARG A 74 -77.69 21.22 15.13
C ARG A 74 -78.28 22.50 14.49
N ILE A 75 -79.30 22.39 13.64
CA ILE A 75 -80.75 22.44 13.92
C ILE A 75 -81.25 23.86 14.26
N PHE A 76 -82.14 24.38 13.40
CA PHE A 76 -83.17 25.42 13.57
C PHE A 76 -83.03 26.43 14.73
N ASN A 77 -83.10 27.72 14.39
CA ASN A 77 -84.30 28.47 14.75
C ASN A 77 -84.62 29.62 13.79
N GLU A 78 -85.88 30.05 13.82
CA GLU A 78 -86.42 31.22 13.11
C GLU A 78 -86.11 32.51 13.89
N SER A 79 -86.16 33.67 13.23
CA SER A 79 -87.09 34.77 13.59
C SER A 79 -86.84 36.03 12.75
N SER A 80 -87.93 36.66 12.30
CA SER A 80 -88.13 38.09 12.02
C SER A 80 -86.91 39.05 11.94
N PHE A 81 -86.84 39.82 10.85
CA PHE A 81 -87.10 41.25 11.02
C PHE A 81 -87.93 41.78 9.85
N ASP A 82 -88.77 42.78 10.13
CA ASP A 82 -89.84 43.25 9.25
C ASP A 82 -89.58 44.66 8.68
N ASP A 83 -90.47 45.05 7.78
CA ASP A 83 -90.51 46.16 6.81
C ASP A 83 -90.25 47.61 7.33
N THR A 84 -90.20 48.53 6.35
CA THR A 84 -90.62 49.96 6.35
C THR A 84 -89.60 51.12 6.26
N LEU A 85 -89.72 51.84 5.11
CA LEU A 85 -89.78 53.32 4.95
C LEU A 85 -88.47 54.14 4.99
N PRO A 86 -88.43 55.43 4.51
CA PRO A 86 -89.56 56.31 4.16
C PRO A 86 -89.47 57.15 2.84
N SER A 87 -90.56 57.92 2.59
CA SER A 87 -90.59 59.22 1.86
C SER A 87 -90.61 59.18 0.30
N HIS A 88 -91.05 60.22 -0.45
CA HIS A 88 -91.69 61.49 -0.08
C HIS A 88 -92.63 62.04 -1.20
N ALA A 89 -93.15 63.28 -1.02
CA ALA A 89 -94.21 63.90 -1.82
C ALA A 89 -93.75 64.61 -3.12
N GLY A 90 -94.70 65.01 -4.00
CA GLY A 90 -94.44 65.99 -5.08
C GLY A 90 -95.63 66.30 -6.00
N ILE A 91 -96.02 67.58 -6.11
CA ILE A 91 -96.97 68.12 -7.13
C ILE A 91 -96.24 69.21 -7.95
N PRO A 92 -96.25 69.14 -9.29
CA PRO A 92 -96.60 70.32 -10.11
C PRO A 92 -97.41 69.92 -11.38
N SER A 93 -98.59 70.44 -11.72
CA SER A 93 -99.08 71.83 -11.95
C SER A 93 -99.03 72.31 -13.42
N LEU A 94 -100.07 73.09 -13.81
CA LEU A 94 -100.18 74.07 -14.92
C LEU A 94 -100.56 73.66 -16.37
N ARG A 95 -101.74 74.16 -16.78
CA ARG A 95 -102.13 74.70 -18.13
C ARG A 95 -102.41 73.66 -19.25
N ARG A 96 -103.22 73.94 -20.29
CA ARG A 96 -103.72 75.24 -20.83
C ARG A 96 -105.08 75.16 -21.58
N ASN A 97 -105.95 76.12 -21.26
CA ASN A 97 -107.10 76.74 -21.96
C ASN A 97 -107.58 76.25 -23.36
N ARG A 98 -108.90 76.04 -23.51
CA ARG A 98 -109.91 76.82 -24.31
C ARG A 98 -111.29 76.12 -24.19
N ALA A 99 -112.44 76.76 -23.91
CA ALA A 99 -113.16 77.90 -24.52
C ALA A 99 -114.04 77.50 -25.73
N ASN A 100 -115.27 78.01 -25.95
CA ASN A 100 -116.22 78.90 -25.19
C ASN A 100 -117.62 78.82 -25.92
N GLU A 101 -118.79 79.39 -25.54
CA GLU A 101 -119.28 80.30 -24.46
C GLU A 101 -120.83 80.25 -24.36
N ILE A 102 -121.44 80.72 -23.23
CA ILE A 102 -122.90 81.06 -23.06
C ILE A 102 -123.81 79.78 -23.14
N ILE A 103 -125.13 79.63 -22.87
CA ILE A 103 -126.40 80.40 -22.63
C ILE A 103 -127.20 79.65 -21.51
N GLY A 104 -128.22 80.14 -20.76
CA GLY A 104 -128.97 81.41 -20.69
C GLY A 104 -130.35 81.38 -21.41
N GLN A 105 -131.47 82.01 -20.98
CA GLN A 105 -131.91 82.77 -19.78
C GLN A 105 -133.48 82.85 -19.81
N ALA A 106 -134.29 83.31 -18.82
CA ALA A 106 -134.29 83.28 -17.34
C ALA A 106 -135.63 83.92 -16.79
N ASN A 107 -135.90 83.83 -15.46
CA ASN A 107 -136.87 84.64 -14.66
C ASN A 107 -138.39 84.37 -14.84
N GLY A 108 -139.34 84.77 -13.94
CA GLY A 108 -139.26 85.32 -12.57
C GLY A 108 -140.61 85.90 -12.00
N ASP A 109 -140.81 85.78 -10.67
CA ASP A 109 -141.55 86.58 -9.65
C ASP A 109 -142.97 87.25 -9.77
N ASN A 110 -143.69 87.20 -8.62
CA ASN A 110 -144.58 88.20 -7.93
C ASN A 110 -146.13 88.41 -8.14
N GLU A 111 -146.84 88.20 -7.01
CA GLU A 111 -147.86 89.01 -6.25
C GLU A 111 -149.01 89.88 -6.87
N ASN A 112 -150.26 89.38 -6.72
CA ASN A 112 -151.38 89.87 -5.83
C ASN A 112 -152.20 91.21 -6.02
N VAL A 113 -153.51 91.16 -5.64
CA VAL A 113 -154.51 92.24 -5.27
C VAL A 113 -155.29 93.06 -6.34
N GLY A 114 -156.65 93.22 -6.20
CA GLY A 114 -157.35 94.53 -6.40
C GLY A 114 -158.71 94.65 -7.16
N ALA A 115 -159.84 94.73 -6.45
CA ALA A 115 -161.27 94.77 -6.88
C ALA A 115 -161.86 95.95 -7.74
N SER A 116 -163.03 95.72 -8.40
CA SER A 116 -164.22 96.64 -8.44
C SER A 116 -165.46 96.02 -9.20
N ASN A 117 -166.60 96.73 -9.33
CA ASN A 117 -167.99 96.17 -9.40
C ASN A 117 -168.93 96.95 -10.38
N PRO A 118 -170.14 96.48 -10.79
CA PRO A 118 -171.38 96.72 -9.98
C PRO A 118 -172.52 95.65 -10.03
N LEU A 119 -173.41 95.68 -9.03
CA LEU A 119 -174.66 94.88 -8.90
C LEU A 119 -175.84 95.42 -9.72
N LYS A 120 -176.76 94.54 -10.17
CA LYS A 120 -178.20 94.63 -9.77
C LYS A 120 -179.03 93.34 -9.93
N GLU A 121 -178.93 92.62 -11.05
CA GLU A 121 -179.84 91.49 -11.36
C GLU A 121 -179.53 90.16 -10.63
N GLN A 122 -178.41 90.07 -9.91
CA GLN A 122 -178.00 88.88 -9.16
C GLN A 122 -178.86 88.58 -7.91
N GLN A 123 -179.87 89.41 -7.58
CA GLN A 123 -180.48 89.40 -6.25
C GLN A 123 -181.73 88.51 -6.10
N ASP A 124 -182.66 88.54 -7.06
CA ASP A 124 -183.95 87.81 -6.95
C ASP A 124 -183.87 86.35 -7.40
N THR A 125 -183.06 86.05 -8.42
CA THR A 125 -182.80 84.67 -8.89
C THR A 125 -182.03 83.86 -7.84
N MET A 126 -181.10 84.49 -7.12
CA MET A 126 -180.36 83.91 -6.00
C MET A 126 -181.26 83.41 -4.86
N TYR A 127 -182.38 84.10 -4.57
CA TYR A 127 -183.19 83.74 -3.40
C TYR A 127 -183.95 82.42 -3.59
N LYS A 128 -184.53 82.18 -4.78
CA LYS A 128 -185.14 80.88 -5.11
C LYS A 128 -184.11 79.75 -5.15
N LEU A 129 -182.99 79.98 -5.84
CA LEU A 129 -181.91 78.99 -5.92
C LEU A 129 -181.37 78.61 -4.53
N ASN A 130 -181.23 79.56 -3.60
CA ASN A 130 -180.73 79.27 -2.25
C ASN A 130 -181.61 78.29 -1.45
N VAL A 131 -182.94 78.34 -1.59
CA VAL A 131 -183.84 77.43 -0.86
C VAL A 131 -183.72 75.99 -1.37
N GLU A 132 -183.62 75.81 -2.69
CA GLU A 132 -183.39 74.50 -3.30
C GLU A 132 -181.96 74.01 -3.02
N ASN A 133 -180.97 74.90 -3.09
CA ASN A 133 -179.57 74.58 -2.77
C ASN A 133 -179.40 74.20 -1.28
N TYR A 134 -180.16 74.78 -0.35
CA TYR A 134 -180.18 74.38 1.05
C TYR A 134 -180.74 72.96 1.23
N ASN A 135 -181.88 72.64 0.61
CA ASN A 135 -182.45 71.29 0.64
C ASN A 135 -181.51 70.25 0.00
N LEU A 136 -180.84 70.59 -1.11
CA LEU A 136 -179.82 69.75 -1.72
C LEU A 136 -178.60 69.59 -0.81
N ARG A 137 -178.11 70.65 -0.15
CA ARG A 137 -177.01 70.57 0.82
C ARG A 137 -177.35 69.66 2.00
N VAL A 138 -178.57 69.72 2.54
CA VAL A 138 -178.98 68.80 3.63
C VAL A 138 -178.96 67.35 3.17
N LYS A 139 -179.47 67.04 1.96
CA LYS A 139 -179.40 65.69 1.39
C LYS A 139 -177.96 65.25 1.09
N CYS A 140 -177.13 66.10 0.51
CA CYS A 140 -175.73 65.80 0.23
C CYS A 140 -174.88 65.67 1.52
N ASN A 141 -175.19 66.41 2.59
CA ASN A 141 -174.51 66.26 3.88
C ASN A 141 -174.93 64.97 4.60
N SER A 142 -176.20 64.57 4.47
CA SER A 142 -176.68 63.25 4.89
C SER A 142 -175.95 62.11 4.14
N LEU A 143 -175.80 62.24 2.83
CA LEU A 143 -175.04 61.29 2.00
C LEU A 143 -173.53 61.29 2.30
N LEU A 144 -172.89 62.45 2.51
CA LEU A 144 -171.49 62.51 2.92
C LEU A 144 -171.25 61.85 4.28
N LYS A 145 -172.16 62.03 5.24
CA LYS A 145 -172.08 61.32 6.54
C LYS A 145 -172.32 59.81 6.43
N PHE A 146 -172.96 59.34 5.36
CA PHE A 146 -173.05 57.92 5.06
C PHE A 146 -171.79 57.41 4.34
N LEU A 147 -171.25 58.14 3.34
CA LEU A 147 -170.03 57.73 2.64
C LEU A 147 -168.78 57.76 3.54
N ASN A 148 -168.57 58.80 4.34
CA ASN A 148 -167.44 58.87 5.28
C ASN A 148 -167.48 57.78 6.37
N ASN A 149 -168.64 57.12 6.56
CA ASN A 149 -168.80 56.00 7.48
C ASN A 149 -168.83 54.63 6.75
N VAL A 150 -168.51 54.60 5.45
CA VAL A 150 -168.54 53.40 4.57
C VAL A 150 -167.24 53.26 3.75
N THR A 151 -166.24 54.12 3.97
CA THR A 151 -164.86 53.94 3.49
C THR A 151 -163.94 53.63 4.67
N ASP A 152 -163.80 52.35 5.00
CA ASP A 152 -163.05 51.89 6.17
C ASP A 152 -161.55 52.26 6.12
N GLU A 153 -161.03 52.91 7.16
CA GLU A 153 -159.67 53.48 7.23
C GLU A 153 -158.52 52.43 7.29
N GLY A 154 -158.84 51.15 7.15
CA GLY A 154 -157.88 50.03 7.24
C GLY A 154 -157.02 49.87 5.99
N GLU A 155 -157.66 49.65 4.84
CA GLU A 155 -156.98 49.26 3.58
C GLU A 155 -155.98 50.32 3.09
N LEU A 156 -156.21 51.60 3.41
CA LEU A 156 -155.32 52.69 2.99
C LEU A 156 -153.95 52.65 3.70
N LYS A 157 -153.89 52.15 4.94
CA LYS A 157 -152.62 52.01 5.68
C LYS A 157 -151.78 50.85 5.17
N GLU A 158 -152.41 49.75 4.81
CA GLU A 158 -151.73 48.57 4.26
C GLU A 158 -151.11 48.88 2.89
N ASN A 159 -151.81 49.62 2.03
CA ASN A 159 -151.28 50.11 0.76
C ASN A 159 -150.09 51.08 0.91
N LEU A 160 -150.03 51.89 1.99
CA LEU A 160 -148.85 52.70 2.28
C LEU A 160 -147.63 51.85 2.69
N ALA A 161 -147.83 50.85 3.54
CA ALA A 161 -146.74 49.97 3.97
C ALA A 161 -146.09 49.22 2.79
N ILE A 162 -146.90 48.75 1.84
CA ILE A 162 -146.44 48.09 0.61
C ILE A 162 -145.61 49.05 -0.28
N MET A 163 -145.96 50.34 -0.31
CA MET A 163 -145.20 51.36 -1.05
C MET A 163 -143.83 51.64 -0.43
N ASP A 164 -143.72 51.67 0.91
CA ASP A 164 -142.45 51.84 1.60
C ASP A 164 -141.53 50.61 1.39
N GLU A 165 -142.07 49.39 1.49
CA GLU A 165 -141.32 48.17 1.17
C GLU A 165 -140.78 48.16 -0.27
N LEU A 166 -141.60 48.60 -1.24
CA LEU A 166 -141.19 48.71 -2.65
C LEU A 166 -140.02 49.70 -2.84
N GLN A 167 -140.03 50.84 -2.14
CA GLN A 167 -138.94 51.81 -2.19
C GLN A 167 -137.65 51.25 -1.56
N ASP A 168 -137.78 50.45 -0.50
CA ASP A 168 -136.66 49.81 0.19
C ASP A 168 -136.03 48.68 -0.66
N TRP A 169 -136.84 47.88 -1.36
CA TRP A 169 -136.37 46.90 -2.35
C TRP A 169 -135.67 47.54 -3.55
N LYS A 170 -136.21 48.64 -4.09
CA LYS A 170 -135.59 49.43 -5.15
C LYS A 170 -134.22 49.99 -4.72
N SER A 171 -134.11 50.43 -3.47
CA SER A 171 -132.85 50.92 -2.87
C SER A 171 -131.82 49.80 -2.70
N LYS A 172 -132.24 48.58 -2.33
CA LYS A 172 -131.38 47.39 -2.27
C LYS A 172 -130.88 46.99 -3.66
N TYR A 173 -131.75 46.98 -4.67
CA TYR A 173 -131.38 46.67 -6.06
C TYR A 173 -130.35 47.64 -6.65
N GLN A 174 -130.52 48.95 -6.43
CA GLN A 174 -129.56 49.95 -6.91
C GLN A 174 -128.15 49.77 -6.30
N LYS A 175 -128.05 49.44 -5.02
CA LYS A 175 -126.77 49.13 -4.36
C LYS A 175 -126.11 47.88 -4.96
N LEU A 176 -126.88 46.82 -5.22
CA LEU A 176 -126.37 45.59 -5.85
C LEU A 176 -125.91 45.81 -7.30
N ALA A 177 -126.64 46.64 -8.07
CA ALA A 177 -126.25 46.98 -9.44
C ALA A 177 -124.98 47.85 -9.50
N ALA A 178 -124.71 48.65 -8.46
CA ALA A 178 -123.47 49.41 -8.33
C ALA A 178 -122.27 48.50 -8.01
N SER A 179 -122.40 47.61 -7.00
CA SER A 179 -121.31 46.70 -6.63
C SER A 179 -120.99 45.67 -7.73
N TYR A 180 -121.98 45.24 -8.52
CA TYR A 180 -121.74 44.38 -9.67
C TYR A 180 -120.91 45.07 -10.76
N ARG A 181 -121.19 46.35 -11.07
CA ARG A 181 -120.35 47.13 -12.01
C ARG A 181 -118.93 47.36 -11.48
N GLU A 182 -118.78 47.62 -10.20
CA GLU A 182 -117.46 47.83 -9.58
C GLU A 182 -116.63 46.53 -9.59
N LEU A 183 -117.27 45.38 -9.35
CA LEU A 183 -116.63 44.07 -9.46
C LEU A 183 -116.26 43.71 -10.91
N GLN A 184 -117.15 44.03 -11.86
CA GLN A 184 -116.89 43.83 -13.28
C GLN A 184 -115.69 44.68 -13.77
N LEU A 185 -115.66 45.97 -13.43
CA LEU A 185 -114.53 46.85 -13.74
C LEU A 185 -113.21 46.32 -13.17
N LYS A 186 -113.18 45.82 -11.93
CA LYS A 186 -111.98 45.21 -11.34
C LYS A 186 -111.56 43.92 -12.04
N PHE A 187 -112.49 43.19 -12.65
CA PHE A 187 -112.19 42.00 -13.45
C PHE A 187 -111.64 42.36 -14.85
N ASP A 188 -112.19 43.40 -15.47
CA ASP A 188 -111.71 43.94 -16.75
C ASP A 188 -110.33 44.61 -16.59
N GLU A 189 -110.09 45.34 -15.49
CA GLU A 189 -108.76 45.86 -15.09
C GLU A 189 -107.77 44.75 -14.74
N SER A 190 -108.24 43.58 -14.29
CA SER A 190 -107.42 42.37 -14.10
C SER A 190 -107.11 41.65 -15.42
N GLY A 191 -107.62 42.14 -16.56
CA GLY A 191 -107.59 41.47 -17.86
C GLY A 191 -106.23 41.41 -18.57
N ASP A 192 -105.18 42.05 -18.07
CA ASP A 192 -103.85 42.09 -18.72
C ASP A 192 -103.02 40.80 -18.52
N LEU A 193 -103.62 39.68 -18.90
CA LEU A 193 -103.02 38.34 -18.90
C LEU A 193 -101.88 38.21 -19.92
N GLU A 194 -101.87 39.03 -20.97
CA GLU A 194 -100.79 39.08 -21.96
C GLU A 194 -99.49 39.60 -21.35
N SER A 195 -99.51 40.71 -20.62
CA SER A 195 -98.30 41.25 -19.98
C SER A 195 -97.70 40.27 -18.96
N ARG A 196 -98.53 39.65 -18.11
CA ARG A 196 -98.05 38.64 -17.13
C ARG A 196 -97.50 37.38 -17.81
N ARG A 197 -98.05 36.97 -18.95
CA ARG A 197 -97.50 35.86 -19.75
C ARG A 197 -96.12 36.21 -20.32
N ARG A 198 -95.97 37.42 -20.88
CA ARG A 198 -94.69 37.89 -21.44
C ARG A 198 -93.61 38.06 -20.37
N GLU A 199 -93.99 38.53 -19.18
CA GLU A 199 -93.09 38.61 -18.02
C GLU A 199 -92.66 37.21 -17.56
N THR A 200 -93.58 36.26 -17.44
CA THR A 200 -93.24 34.87 -17.06
C THR A 200 -92.45 34.13 -18.14
N THR A 201 -92.64 34.40 -19.44
CA THR A 201 -91.75 33.84 -20.48
C THR A 201 -90.35 34.42 -20.38
N LEU A 202 -90.19 35.74 -20.17
CA LEU A 202 -88.87 36.37 -19.99
C LEU A 202 -88.15 35.85 -18.72
N GLN A 203 -88.87 35.61 -17.64
CA GLN A 203 -88.33 34.99 -16.43
C GLN A 203 -87.91 33.53 -16.67
N ASN A 204 -88.70 32.75 -17.40
CA ASN A 204 -88.36 31.37 -17.77
C ASN A 204 -87.16 31.29 -18.73
N GLU A 205 -87.05 32.22 -19.68
CA GLU A 205 -85.89 32.37 -20.56
C GLU A 205 -84.64 32.69 -19.73
N GLN A 206 -84.71 33.67 -18.82
CA GLN A 206 -83.61 34.00 -17.90
C GLN A 206 -83.22 32.83 -16.98
N LEU A 207 -84.18 32.03 -16.51
CA LEU A 207 -83.92 30.82 -15.74
C LEU A 207 -83.20 29.75 -16.56
N ALA A 208 -83.63 29.49 -17.80
CA ALA A 208 -82.93 28.58 -18.71
C ALA A 208 -81.49 29.06 -19.01
N ASP A 209 -81.33 30.37 -19.25
CA ASP A 209 -80.04 31.05 -19.46
C ASP A 209 -79.10 30.91 -18.25
N LEU A 210 -79.65 30.86 -17.03
CA LEU A 210 -78.91 30.66 -15.78
C LEU A 210 -78.63 29.17 -15.51
N GLU A 211 -79.56 28.26 -15.82
CA GLU A 211 -79.37 26.81 -15.73
C GLU A 211 -78.28 26.31 -16.70
N GLU A 212 -78.21 26.87 -17.92
CA GLU A 212 -77.15 26.54 -18.88
C GLU A 212 -75.78 27.00 -18.38
N LYS A 213 -75.65 28.27 -17.96
CA LYS A 213 -74.40 28.79 -17.35
C LYS A 213 -74.01 27.98 -16.09
N LEU A 214 -74.96 27.59 -15.27
CA LEU A 214 -74.72 26.77 -14.08
C LEU A 214 -74.24 25.35 -14.46
N ARG A 215 -74.76 24.77 -15.54
CA ARG A 215 -74.28 23.50 -16.12
C ARG A 215 -72.87 23.61 -16.69
N GLU A 216 -72.56 24.69 -17.43
CA GLU A 216 -71.20 24.98 -17.92
C GLU A 216 -70.21 25.14 -16.76
N TYR A 217 -70.57 25.87 -15.70
CA TYR A 217 -69.74 25.99 -14.50
C TYR A 217 -69.56 24.66 -13.79
N GLN A 218 -70.60 23.81 -13.69
CA GLN A 218 -70.46 22.45 -13.15
C GLN A 218 -69.50 21.59 -13.97
N GLU A 219 -69.53 21.67 -15.30
CA GLU A 219 -68.62 20.93 -16.19
C GLU A 219 -67.18 21.48 -16.13
N SER A 220 -67.01 22.79 -15.99
CA SER A 220 -65.71 23.43 -15.73
C SER A 220 -65.13 23.00 -14.36
N VAL A 221 -65.99 22.87 -13.35
CA VAL A 221 -65.63 22.35 -12.01
C VAL A 221 -65.32 20.86 -12.03
N SER A 222 -65.99 20.04 -12.84
CA SER A 222 -65.65 18.61 -12.97
C SER A 222 -64.32 18.43 -13.72
N LYS A 223 -64.11 19.13 -14.84
CA LYS A 223 -62.85 19.16 -15.59
C LYS A 223 -61.67 19.60 -14.72
N SER A 224 -61.83 20.67 -13.93
CA SER A 224 -60.77 21.13 -13.03
C SER A 224 -60.48 20.15 -11.88
N LYS A 225 -61.50 19.50 -11.28
CA LYS A 225 -61.31 18.39 -10.33
C LYS A 225 -60.57 17.19 -10.95
N GLU A 226 -60.87 16.85 -12.20
CA GLU A 226 -60.10 15.85 -12.95
C GLU A 226 -58.65 16.28 -13.17
N HIS A 227 -58.39 17.55 -13.51
CA HIS A 227 -57.03 18.05 -13.65
C HIS A 227 -56.26 18.05 -12.32
N ILE A 228 -56.91 18.42 -11.21
CA ILE A 228 -56.33 18.37 -9.86
C ILE A 228 -55.97 16.93 -9.49
N THR A 229 -56.90 15.96 -9.60
CA THR A 229 -56.60 14.55 -9.30
C THR A 229 -55.52 13.94 -10.20
N LYS A 230 -55.48 14.32 -11.49
CA LYS A 230 -54.38 13.94 -12.41
C LYS A 230 -53.04 14.55 -12.00
N LEU A 231 -53.01 15.77 -11.45
CA LEU A 231 -51.81 16.41 -10.91
C LEU A 231 -51.37 15.81 -9.57
N GLU A 232 -52.31 15.55 -8.65
CA GLU A 232 -52.04 14.86 -7.39
C GLU A 232 -51.45 13.46 -7.61
N ASN A 233 -51.98 12.70 -8.56
CA ASN A 233 -51.46 11.36 -8.85
C ASN A 233 -50.05 11.44 -9.46
N LYS A 234 -49.78 12.42 -10.33
CA LYS A 234 -48.41 12.71 -10.80
C LYS A 234 -47.48 13.12 -9.66
N LEU A 235 -47.96 13.93 -8.71
CA LEU A 235 -47.22 14.36 -7.53
C LEU A 235 -46.87 13.14 -6.66
N LYS A 236 -47.86 12.31 -6.29
CA LYS A 236 -47.70 11.07 -5.51
C LYS A 236 -46.70 10.10 -6.16
N ILE A 237 -46.77 9.92 -7.48
CA ILE A 237 -45.80 9.09 -8.23
C ILE A 237 -44.39 9.71 -8.16
N SER A 238 -44.27 11.03 -8.34
CA SER A 238 -43.00 11.75 -8.29
C SER A 238 -42.36 11.75 -6.89
N THR A 239 -43.14 11.94 -5.82
CA THR A 239 -42.66 11.87 -4.44
C THR A 239 -42.23 10.45 -4.09
N ASN A 240 -43.00 9.43 -4.48
CA ASN A 240 -42.64 8.03 -4.21
C ASN A 240 -41.37 7.63 -4.96
N GLY A 241 -41.22 8.04 -6.22
CA GLY A 241 -39.99 7.83 -7.00
C GLY A 241 -38.78 8.59 -6.45
N SER A 242 -38.99 9.79 -5.89
CA SER A 242 -37.92 10.56 -5.24
C SER A 242 -37.50 9.93 -3.90
N ASN A 243 -38.46 9.47 -3.09
CA ASN A 243 -38.21 8.79 -1.82
C ASN A 243 -37.49 7.45 -2.03
N ALA A 244 -37.86 6.67 -3.06
CA ALA A 244 -37.19 5.43 -3.42
C ALA A 244 -35.70 5.68 -3.79
N ARG A 245 -35.44 6.69 -4.63
CA ARG A 245 -34.07 7.13 -4.97
C ARG A 245 -33.30 7.65 -3.75
N GLY A 246 -33.98 8.32 -2.82
CA GLY A 246 -33.42 8.72 -1.54
C GLY A 246 -32.93 7.51 -0.74
N GLY A 247 -33.77 6.50 -0.56
CA GLY A 247 -33.40 5.24 0.11
C GLY A 247 -32.26 4.50 -0.58
N GLU A 248 -32.25 4.42 -1.91
CA GLU A 248 -31.12 3.87 -2.67
C GLU A 248 -29.80 4.61 -2.41
N LEU A 249 -29.84 5.94 -2.34
CA LEU A 249 -28.66 6.77 -2.07
C LEU A 249 -28.21 6.64 -0.62
N GLU A 250 -29.13 6.56 0.35
CA GLU A 250 -28.80 6.31 1.76
C GLU A 250 -28.15 4.93 1.97
N VAL A 251 -28.60 3.90 1.25
CA VAL A 251 -27.95 2.57 1.27
C VAL A 251 -26.54 2.67 0.68
N LYS A 252 -26.36 3.27 -0.49
CA LYS A 252 -25.03 3.47 -1.12
C LYS A 252 -24.08 4.30 -0.23
N VAL A 253 -24.59 5.32 0.47
CA VAL A 253 -23.80 6.12 1.45
C VAL A 253 -23.40 5.27 2.66
N ARG A 254 -24.22 4.30 3.07
CA ARG A 254 -23.91 3.36 4.16
C ARG A 254 -22.84 2.36 3.75
N GLU A 255 -23.00 1.72 2.58
CA GLU A 255 -22.02 0.83 1.96
C GLU A 255 -20.65 1.51 1.80
N LEU A 256 -20.62 2.77 1.33
CA LEU A 256 -19.38 3.54 1.20
C LEU A 256 -18.74 3.88 2.56
N ARG A 257 -19.52 4.14 3.62
CA ARG A 257 -18.99 4.34 4.98
C ARG A 257 -18.40 3.05 5.56
N GLU A 258 -19.06 1.91 5.32
CA GLU A 258 -18.57 0.59 5.73
C GLU A 258 -17.26 0.25 4.99
N GLN A 259 -17.15 0.56 3.70
CA GLN A 259 -15.91 0.44 2.93
C GLN A 259 -14.80 1.37 3.45
N ILE A 260 -15.12 2.63 3.79
CA ILE A 260 -14.15 3.57 4.40
C ILE A 260 -13.64 3.01 5.73
N HIS A 261 -14.51 2.59 6.66
CA HIS A 261 -14.09 2.02 7.93
C HIS A 261 -13.29 0.71 7.78
N HIS A 262 -13.59 -0.11 6.77
CA HIS A 262 -12.78 -1.28 6.45
C HIS A 262 -11.37 -0.90 5.97
N LEU A 263 -11.24 0.14 5.12
CA LEU A 263 -9.95 0.66 4.67
C LEU A 263 -9.16 1.34 5.80
N GLU A 264 -9.82 2.10 6.67
CA GLU A 264 -9.23 2.69 7.88
C GLU A 264 -8.65 1.60 8.81
N ALA A 265 -9.39 0.50 9.02
CA ALA A 265 -8.93 -0.65 9.78
C ALA A 265 -7.72 -1.34 9.13
N GLN A 266 -7.73 -1.55 7.81
CA GLN A 266 -6.57 -2.07 7.07
C GLN A 266 -5.36 -1.14 7.18
N ILE A 267 -5.54 0.18 7.08
CA ILE A 267 -4.46 1.16 7.22
C ILE A 267 -3.88 1.13 8.64
N ALA A 268 -4.71 1.05 9.68
CA ALA A 268 -4.27 0.92 11.06
C ALA A 268 -3.46 -0.38 11.28
N GLU A 269 -3.93 -1.52 10.76
CA GLU A 269 -3.22 -2.79 10.83
C GLU A 269 -1.87 -2.73 10.07
N LYS A 270 -1.85 -2.17 8.85
CA LYS A 270 -0.62 -2.02 8.07
C LYS A 270 0.38 -1.06 8.73
N THR A 271 -0.10 0.02 9.36
CA THR A 271 0.73 0.94 10.14
C THR A 271 1.37 0.22 11.33
N LYS A 272 0.63 -0.65 12.03
CA LYS A 272 1.19 -1.52 13.06
C LYS A 272 2.22 -2.50 12.49
N GLN A 273 1.91 -3.19 11.39
CA GLN A 273 2.82 -4.11 10.71
C GLN A 273 4.10 -3.44 10.14
N VAL A 274 4.09 -2.12 9.93
CA VAL A 274 5.29 -1.33 9.61
C VAL A 274 6.09 -1.07 10.88
N LYS A 275 5.46 -0.52 11.93
CA LYS A 275 6.10 -0.22 13.21
C LYS A 275 6.74 -1.44 13.88
N ASP A 276 6.09 -2.59 13.81
CA ASP A 276 6.63 -3.85 14.34
C ASP A 276 7.92 -4.25 13.58
N ARG A 277 7.98 -4.01 12.26
CA ARG A 277 9.17 -4.27 11.41
C ARG A 277 10.27 -3.22 11.56
N GLU A 278 9.93 -1.96 11.79
CA GLU A 278 10.90 -0.92 12.18
C GLU A 278 11.62 -1.36 13.47
N GLY A 279 10.86 -1.87 14.45
CA GLY A 279 11.41 -2.46 15.67
C GLY A 279 12.19 -3.77 15.48
N GLU A 280 12.01 -4.50 14.37
CA GLU A 280 12.89 -5.62 13.97
C GLU A 280 14.17 -5.12 13.31
N ILE A 281 14.08 -4.12 12.43
CA ILE A 281 15.21 -3.48 11.76
C ILE A 281 16.15 -2.84 12.79
N ASP A 282 15.63 -2.16 13.82
CA ASP A 282 16.45 -1.59 14.89
C ASP A 282 17.16 -2.67 15.73
N LYS A 283 16.51 -3.80 16.00
CA LYS A 283 17.15 -4.95 16.66
C LYS A 283 18.28 -5.50 15.78
N LEU A 284 18.03 -5.71 14.49
CA LEU A 284 19.02 -6.20 13.53
C LEU A 284 20.21 -5.24 13.37
N ASN A 285 19.95 -3.93 13.28
CA ASN A 285 20.97 -2.89 13.28
C ASN A 285 21.79 -2.88 14.59
N SER A 286 21.16 -3.15 15.74
CA SER A 286 21.87 -3.27 17.02
C SER A 286 22.76 -4.52 17.09
N THR A 287 22.34 -5.64 16.49
CA THR A 287 23.17 -6.85 16.39
C THR A 287 24.30 -6.70 15.37
N LEU A 288 24.06 -6.03 14.24
CA LEU A 288 25.07 -5.72 13.24
C LEU A 288 26.19 -4.86 13.84
N LYS A 289 25.84 -3.74 14.51
CA LYS A 289 26.81 -2.89 15.21
C LYS A 289 27.63 -3.64 16.27
N ARG A 290 27.06 -4.66 16.93
CA ARG A 290 27.79 -5.53 17.86
C ARG A 290 28.74 -6.49 17.13
N GLN A 291 28.34 -7.02 15.98
CA GLN A 291 29.19 -7.84 15.12
C GLN A 291 30.33 -7.04 14.48
N ASP A 292 30.08 -5.81 14.03
CA ASP A 292 31.10 -4.89 13.52
C ASP A 292 32.15 -4.57 14.60
N ALA A 293 31.71 -4.27 15.82
CA ALA A 293 32.60 -4.06 16.96
C ALA A 293 33.42 -5.31 17.29
N ALA A 294 32.80 -6.49 17.28
CA ALA A 294 33.50 -7.77 17.48
C ALA A 294 34.53 -8.02 16.36
N TYR A 295 34.18 -7.77 15.10
CA TYR A 295 35.08 -7.87 13.95
C TYR A 295 36.28 -6.93 14.08
N GLN A 296 36.07 -5.67 14.48
CA GLN A 296 37.18 -4.73 14.74
C GLN A 296 38.10 -5.20 15.89
N THR A 297 37.57 -5.83 16.95
CA THR A 297 38.41 -6.40 18.01
C THR A 297 39.19 -7.64 17.55
N LEU A 298 38.59 -8.47 16.69
CA LEU A 298 39.26 -9.60 16.04
C LEU A 298 40.37 -9.14 15.11
N GLN A 299 40.09 -8.14 14.26
CA GLN A 299 41.08 -7.56 13.35
C GLN A 299 42.29 -7.02 14.11
N LYS A 300 42.08 -6.21 15.16
CA LYS A 300 43.18 -5.71 16.02
C LYS A 300 43.98 -6.82 16.68
N LYS A 301 43.33 -7.94 17.05
CA LYS A 301 44.01 -9.12 17.60
C LYS A 301 44.84 -9.85 16.53
N THR A 302 44.34 -9.94 15.29
CA THR A 302 45.09 -10.48 14.16
C THR A 302 46.29 -9.60 13.81
N GLU A 303 46.14 -8.27 13.80
CA GLU A 303 47.22 -7.30 13.60
C GLU A 303 48.33 -7.45 14.67
N GLN A 304 47.94 -7.58 15.94
CA GLN A 304 48.88 -7.88 17.04
C GLN A 304 49.57 -9.25 16.89
N GLN A 305 48.87 -10.26 16.35
CA GLN A 305 49.47 -11.58 16.09
C GLN A 305 50.43 -11.55 14.89
N LEU A 306 50.14 -10.79 13.83
CA LEU A 306 51.04 -10.58 12.70
C LEU A 306 52.31 -9.85 13.12
N GLN A 307 52.19 -8.75 13.88
CA GLN A 307 53.35 -8.07 14.48
C GLN A 307 54.19 -9.02 15.33
N LYS A 308 53.55 -9.90 16.13
CA LYS A 308 54.28 -10.90 16.92
C LYS A 308 54.95 -11.99 16.07
N ILE A 309 54.43 -12.30 14.89
CA ILE A 309 55.06 -13.23 13.94
C ILE A 309 56.29 -12.57 13.30
N GLU A 310 56.17 -11.35 12.78
CA GLU A 310 57.29 -10.56 12.23
C GLU A 310 58.42 -10.39 13.26
N ASP A 311 58.05 -10.09 14.51
CA ASP A 311 58.93 -9.96 15.65
C ASP A 311 59.60 -11.30 16.06
N LEU A 312 59.03 -12.45 15.69
CA LEU A 312 59.64 -13.78 15.86
C LEU A 312 60.51 -14.17 14.65
N GLU A 313 60.09 -13.85 13.43
CA GLU A 313 60.85 -14.07 12.20
C GLU A 313 62.17 -13.29 12.21
N LEU A 314 62.17 -12.03 12.67
CA LEU A 314 63.37 -11.24 12.90
C LEU A 314 64.31 -11.87 13.94
N LYS A 315 63.76 -12.48 15.00
CA LYS A 315 64.56 -13.20 16.01
C LYS A 315 65.15 -14.50 15.44
N VAL A 316 64.41 -15.25 14.63
CA VAL A 316 64.89 -16.43 13.90
C VAL A 316 65.98 -16.07 12.90
N GLN A 317 65.80 -15.02 12.10
CA GLN A 317 66.81 -14.57 11.14
C GLN A 317 68.12 -14.14 11.85
N ASN A 318 68.02 -13.53 13.03
CA ASN A 318 69.19 -13.16 13.84
C ASN A 318 69.89 -14.39 14.45
N THR A 319 69.15 -15.38 14.96
CA THR A 319 69.76 -16.63 15.44
C THR A 319 70.35 -17.49 14.30
N GLU A 320 69.74 -17.48 13.11
CA GLU A 320 70.34 -18.07 11.90
C GLU A 320 71.67 -17.39 11.52
N GLN A 321 71.74 -16.06 11.56
CA GLN A 321 73.00 -15.34 11.35
C GLN A 321 74.05 -15.66 12.42
N GLN A 322 73.65 -15.85 13.67
CA GLN A 322 74.55 -16.30 14.74
C GLN A 322 75.04 -17.74 14.49
N VAL A 323 74.15 -18.65 14.08
CA VAL A 323 74.51 -20.02 13.70
C VAL A 323 75.44 -20.03 12.48
N GLN A 324 75.25 -19.16 11.48
CA GLN A 324 76.19 -19.03 10.36
C GLN A 324 77.57 -18.52 10.82
N LYS A 325 77.62 -17.53 11.72
CA LYS A 325 78.88 -17.03 12.30
C LYS A 325 79.61 -18.14 13.09
N LEU A 326 78.88 -18.88 13.93
CA LEU A 326 79.42 -20.00 14.70
C LEU A 326 79.88 -21.16 13.80
N LYS A 327 79.14 -21.50 12.73
CA LYS A 327 79.58 -22.49 11.73
C LYS A 327 80.89 -22.07 11.07
N ARG A 328 81.00 -20.82 10.60
CA ARG A 328 82.26 -20.29 10.01
C ARG A 328 83.43 -20.35 10.99
N ALA A 329 83.22 -19.96 12.26
CA ALA A 329 84.25 -20.03 13.29
C ALA A 329 84.66 -21.48 13.64
N LEU A 330 83.74 -22.43 13.55
CA LEU A 330 84.03 -23.86 13.73
C LEU A 330 84.75 -24.46 12.50
N GLU A 331 84.46 -23.97 11.29
CA GLU A 331 85.18 -24.31 10.07
C GLU A 331 86.63 -23.79 10.11
N THR A 332 86.86 -22.54 10.53
CA THR A 332 88.22 -22.00 10.68
C THR A 332 88.99 -22.73 11.77
N ALA A 333 88.39 -22.94 12.95
CA ALA A 333 89.02 -23.70 14.04
C ALA A 333 89.36 -25.15 13.62
N ARG A 334 88.53 -25.79 12.77
CA ARG A 334 88.86 -27.09 12.17
C ARG A 334 90.05 -27.01 11.21
N SER A 335 90.16 -25.97 10.38
CA SER A 335 91.30 -25.80 9.47
C SER A 335 92.61 -25.48 10.22
N GLU A 336 92.53 -24.73 11.32
CA GLU A 336 93.64 -24.48 12.26
C GLU A 336 94.06 -25.77 12.97
N LEU A 337 93.10 -26.59 13.41
CA LEU A 337 93.38 -27.91 13.99
C LEU A 337 94.04 -28.84 12.94
N GLN A 338 93.54 -28.87 11.70
CA GLN A 338 94.08 -29.72 10.64
C GLN A 338 95.50 -29.30 10.21
N THR A 339 95.79 -28.00 10.16
CA THR A 339 97.14 -27.50 9.86
C THR A 339 98.11 -27.73 11.03
N THR A 340 97.63 -27.65 12.28
CA THR A 340 98.45 -27.98 13.45
C THR A 340 98.70 -29.48 13.62
N THR A 341 97.75 -30.36 13.29
CA THR A 341 97.99 -31.82 13.30
C THR A 341 98.97 -32.25 12.22
N LEU A 342 98.88 -31.72 11.00
CA LEU A 342 99.90 -31.93 9.96
C LEU A 342 101.28 -31.37 10.42
N GLY A 343 101.28 -30.26 11.17
CA GLY A 343 102.47 -29.68 11.79
C GLY A 343 103.06 -30.49 12.96
N THR A 344 102.27 -31.33 13.65
CA THR A 344 102.79 -32.30 14.62
C THR A 344 103.24 -33.57 13.93
N GLU A 345 102.46 -34.15 13.01
CA GLU A 345 102.83 -35.36 12.25
C GLU A 345 104.18 -35.20 11.52
N THR A 346 104.44 -34.04 10.91
CA THR A 346 105.74 -33.73 10.27
C THR A 346 106.88 -33.54 11.28
N ARG A 347 106.60 -33.06 12.49
CA ARG A 347 107.58 -33.02 13.59
C ARG A 347 107.85 -34.41 14.17
N ASP A 348 106.83 -35.23 14.33
CA ASP A 348 106.91 -36.57 14.91
C ASP A 348 107.63 -37.53 13.95
N ALA A 349 107.42 -37.39 12.64
CA ALA A 349 108.27 -38.04 11.64
C ALA A 349 109.73 -37.57 11.72
N SER A 350 109.98 -36.28 11.96
CA SER A 350 111.34 -35.73 12.08
C SER A 350 112.04 -36.12 13.40
N THR A 351 111.29 -36.34 14.49
CA THR A 351 111.85 -36.85 15.75
C THR A 351 112.06 -38.35 15.69
N GLN A 352 111.16 -39.12 15.06
CA GLN A 352 111.33 -40.56 14.86
C GLN A 352 112.59 -40.87 14.05
N LEU A 353 112.80 -40.22 12.89
CA LEU A 353 114.04 -40.37 12.10
C LEU A 353 115.32 -40.05 12.91
N ARG A 354 115.22 -39.15 13.90
CA ARG A 354 116.32 -38.82 14.81
C ARG A 354 116.50 -39.84 15.93
N ILE A 355 115.43 -40.48 16.41
CA ILE A 355 115.46 -41.61 17.35
C ILE A 355 116.10 -42.81 16.66
N ASP A 356 115.67 -43.14 15.44
CA ASP A 356 116.20 -44.26 14.65
C ASP A 356 117.70 -44.09 14.40
N SER A 357 118.13 -42.89 13.97
CA SER A 357 119.55 -42.56 13.80
C SER A 357 120.35 -42.65 15.10
N LEU A 358 119.76 -42.34 16.26
CA LEU A 358 120.41 -42.49 17.56
C LEU A 358 120.52 -43.96 17.98
N GLN A 359 119.47 -44.77 17.76
CA GLN A 359 119.51 -46.21 17.98
C GLN A 359 120.60 -46.88 17.15
N ASP A 360 120.74 -46.50 15.88
CA ASP A 360 121.81 -46.96 15.01
C ASP A 360 123.20 -46.65 15.57
N THR A 361 123.45 -45.42 16.03
CA THR A 361 124.73 -45.05 16.66
C THR A 361 124.98 -45.82 17.96
N ASN A 362 123.96 -46.00 18.80
CA ASN A 362 124.08 -46.74 20.05
C ASN A 362 124.41 -48.22 19.79
N SER A 363 123.81 -48.81 18.75
CA SER A 363 124.11 -50.19 18.33
C SER A 363 125.57 -50.37 17.83
N ARG A 364 126.22 -49.31 17.33
CA ARG A 364 127.64 -49.33 16.94
C ARG A 364 128.54 -49.24 18.17
N LEU A 365 128.30 -48.24 19.03
CA LEU A 365 129.03 -48.06 20.28
C LEU A 365 128.98 -49.31 21.17
N GLN A 366 127.85 -50.02 21.19
CA GLN A 366 127.70 -51.25 21.95
C GLN A 366 128.52 -52.42 21.36
N ARG A 367 128.63 -52.52 20.02
CA ARG A 367 129.54 -53.48 19.35
C ARG A 367 131.01 -53.14 19.55
N GLU A 368 131.36 -51.85 19.55
CA GLU A 368 132.71 -51.38 19.85
C GLU A 368 133.10 -51.68 21.31
N LEU A 369 132.17 -51.55 22.25
CA LEU A 369 132.34 -51.94 23.64
C LEU A 369 132.53 -53.46 23.82
N ASP A 370 131.70 -54.27 23.17
CA ASP A 370 131.83 -55.74 23.19
C ASP A 370 133.18 -56.20 22.60
N GLN A 371 133.65 -55.55 21.53
CA GLN A 371 134.98 -55.80 20.97
C GLN A 371 136.09 -55.43 21.97
N ALA A 372 136.04 -54.24 22.56
CA ALA A 372 137.04 -53.80 23.55
C ALA A 372 137.08 -54.71 24.80
N LEU A 373 135.93 -55.23 25.24
CA LEU A 373 135.85 -56.24 26.31
C LEU A 373 136.51 -57.56 25.91
N SER A 374 136.38 -57.99 24.64
CA SER A 374 137.07 -59.19 24.14
C SER A 374 138.59 -59.02 24.09
N GLU A 375 139.08 -57.83 23.72
CA GLU A 375 140.50 -57.48 23.70
C GLU A 375 141.07 -57.37 25.13
N PHE A 376 140.28 -56.84 26.07
CA PHE A 376 140.60 -56.85 27.50
C PHE A 376 140.72 -58.28 28.05
N HIS A 377 139.79 -59.18 27.72
CA HIS A 377 139.89 -60.58 28.15
C HIS A 377 141.08 -61.33 27.54
N GLN A 378 141.45 -61.05 26.28
CA GLN A 378 142.66 -61.63 25.68
C GLN A 378 143.94 -61.16 26.37
N SER A 379 144.04 -59.86 26.67
CA SER A 379 145.20 -59.30 27.38
C SER A 379 145.26 -59.75 28.84
N GLN A 380 144.12 -59.90 29.52
CA GLN A 380 144.03 -60.52 30.85
C GLN A 380 144.53 -61.98 30.83
N ALA A 381 144.15 -62.77 29.82
CA ALA A 381 144.64 -64.15 29.66
C ALA A 381 146.15 -64.23 29.33
N GLN A 382 146.73 -63.22 28.67
CA GLN A 382 148.19 -63.09 28.54
C GLN A 382 148.87 -62.79 29.88
N ILE A 383 148.30 -61.90 30.69
CA ILE A 383 148.78 -61.60 32.04
C ILE A 383 148.75 -62.87 32.92
N GLU A 384 147.71 -63.68 32.84
CA GLU A 384 147.64 -64.95 33.59
C GLU A 384 148.72 -65.95 33.16
N LYS A 385 149.04 -66.07 31.86
CA LYS A 385 150.15 -66.89 31.36
C LYS A 385 151.53 -66.37 31.79
N LEU A 386 151.70 -65.05 31.91
CA LEU A 386 152.92 -64.46 32.48
C LEU A 386 152.98 -64.70 34.00
N ASN A 387 151.85 -64.66 34.70
CA ASN A 387 151.74 -64.89 36.13
C ASN A 387 151.96 -66.37 36.51
N SER A 388 151.51 -67.33 35.69
CA SER A 388 151.87 -68.74 35.88
C SER A 388 153.38 -68.96 35.69
N ARG A 389 153.97 -68.37 34.63
CA ARG A 389 155.41 -68.44 34.38
C ARG A 389 156.24 -67.74 35.48
N ALA A 390 155.71 -66.68 36.08
CA ALA A 390 156.29 -66.03 37.26
C ALA A 390 156.18 -66.91 38.51
N LYS A 391 155.09 -67.67 38.68
CA LYS A 391 154.96 -68.68 39.75
C LYS A 391 155.93 -69.84 39.55
N ASP A 392 156.16 -70.32 38.33
CA ASP A 392 157.16 -71.36 38.05
C ASP A 392 158.58 -70.87 38.40
N MET A 393 158.91 -69.62 38.05
CA MET A 393 160.15 -68.98 38.52
C MET A 393 160.18 -68.79 40.04
N ALA A 394 159.06 -68.47 40.69
CA ALA A 394 158.96 -68.37 42.14
C ALA A 394 159.07 -69.73 42.85
N VAL A 395 158.71 -70.85 42.22
CA VAL A 395 158.99 -72.22 42.70
C VAL A 395 160.47 -72.55 42.57
N ASN A 396 161.11 -72.12 41.47
CA ASN A 396 162.56 -72.30 41.26
C ASN A 396 163.39 -71.44 42.22
N ILE A 397 162.94 -70.21 42.49
CA ILE A 397 163.43 -69.35 43.57
C ILE A 397 163.15 -70.01 44.92
N LYS A 398 161.97 -70.59 45.16
CA LYS A 398 161.71 -71.34 46.40
C LYS A 398 162.63 -72.53 46.61
N MET A 399 163.05 -73.26 45.57
CA MET A 399 164.09 -74.28 45.75
C MET A 399 165.44 -73.69 46.19
N LYS A 400 165.73 -72.43 45.86
CA LYS A 400 166.90 -71.68 46.37
C LYS A 400 166.65 -71.11 47.76
N ASP A 401 165.45 -70.59 48.02
CA ASP A 401 165.04 -70.11 49.35
C ASP A 401 164.86 -71.27 50.34
N ASP A 402 164.65 -72.51 49.89
CA ASP A 402 164.64 -73.71 50.71
C ASP A 402 166.06 -74.21 50.98
N GLN A 403 167.02 -74.05 50.04
CA GLN A 403 168.45 -74.11 50.38
C GLN A 403 168.84 -73.04 51.41
N ILE A 404 168.18 -71.87 51.41
CA ILE A 404 168.37 -70.79 52.40
C ILE A 404 167.53 -71.02 53.66
N HIS A 405 166.43 -71.76 53.65
CA HIS A 405 165.63 -72.10 54.84
C HIS A 405 166.15 -73.34 55.56
N THR A 406 166.92 -74.21 54.91
CA THR A 406 167.91 -75.06 55.62
C THR A 406 169.00 -74.24 56.32
N LEU A 407 169.07 -72.93 56.07
CA LEU A 407 169.88 -71.95 56.78
C LEU A 407 169.02 -70.92 57.59
N GLN A 408 167.66 -71.09 57.78
CA GLN A 408 166.74 -70.05 58.39
C GLN A 408 165.32 -70.32 59.11
N HIS A 409 164.51 -71.41 59.01
CA HIS A 409 162.94 -71.51 59.06
C HIS A 409 161.83 -71.17 60.26
N GLU A 410 160.47 -70.58 60.02
CA GLU A 410 158.96 -70.41 60.77
C GLU A 410 157.52 -69.55 60.22
N ILE A 411 156.10 -69.55 60.65
CA ILE A 411 154.67 -68.70 60.26
C ILE A 411 153.06 -68.73 60.96
N LYS A 412 151.84 -67.91 60.71
CA LYS A 412 150.30 -67.76 61.36
C LYS A 412 148.81 -67.08 60.72
N GLN A 413 147.43 -66.96 61.28
CA GLN A 413 145.92 -66.43 60.74
C GLN A 413 144.43 -66.04 61.59
N THR A 414 143.12 -65.50 61.15
CA THR A 414 141.49 -65.52 61.64
C THR A 414 140.14 -64.39 61.53
N ARG A 415 138.66 -64.58 61.43
CA ARG A 415 137.24 -63.75 61.86
C ARG A 415 135.61 -63.71 61.21
N HIS A 416 134.32 -63.18 61.75
CA HIS A 416 132.76 -62.88 61.20
C HIS A 416 131.33 -62.47 62.14
N ARG A 417 129.86 -62.14 62.05
CA ARG A 417 128.37 -61.88 61.30
C ARG A 417 126.89 -61.24 62.01
N ALA A 418 125.57 -60.88 61.44
CA ALA A 418 124.06 -60.42 62.01
C ALA A 418 122.61 -60.11 61.08
N SER A 419 121.19 -59.66 61.18
CA SER A 419 119.73 -59.45 61.97
C SER A 419 118.22 -58.83 61.30
N HIS A 420 116.82 -58.78 61.79
CA HIS A 420 115.36 -58.20 61.18
C HIS A 420 113.73 -58.09 61.86
N ARG A 421 112.48 -57.38 61.42
CA ARG A 421 110.84 -57.40 61.82
C ARG A 421 109.45 -56.54 61.18
N LYS A 422 108.01 -56.54 61.57
CA LYS A 422 106.55 -55.95 60.94
C LYS A 422 104.96 -55.68 61.66
N ASP A 423 103.69 -55.19 61.08
CA ASP A 423 102.01 -55.29 61.30
C ASP A 423 100.78 -54.13 61.75
N ASP A 424 99.31 -53.91 61.76
CA ASP A 424 97.74 -54.05 61.16
C ASP A 424 96.34 -53.20 61.84
N VAL A 425 94.86 -52.97 61.75
CA VAL A 425 93.31 -53.05 61.07
C VAL A 425 91.82 -52.28 61.62
N GLN A 426 90.42 -52.18 61.09
CA GLN A 426 88.98 -51.41 61.56
C GLN A 426 87.29 -51.52 61.03
N GLU A 427 86.02 -50.86 61.50
CA GLU A 427 84.37 -50.94 61.10
C GLU A 427 82.91 -50.08 61.67
N ASN A 428 81.54 -49.96 61.12
CA ASN A 428 79.92 -49.81 61.60
C ASN A 428 78.50 -48.78 61.26
N SER A 429 77.05 -48.91 61.60
CA SER A 429 75.61 -48.09 61.20
C SER A 429 73.96 -48.10 61.85
N LEU A 430 72.69 -47.41 61.44
CA LEU A 430 71.12 -47.24 62.05
C LEU A 430 69.55 -46.72 61.37
N LEU A 431 68.23 -46.41 61.99
CA LEU A 431 66.62 -46.22 61.46
C LEU A 431 65.19 -45.32 62.02
N ASN A 432 63.74 -45.40 61.69
CA ASN A 432 62.36 -44.41 61.90
C ASN A 432 60.60 -44.73 61.85
N GLU A 433 59.39 -43.86 62.04
CA GLU A 433 57.76 -44.11 62.23
C GLU A 433 56.31 -43.23 61.93
N LYS A 434 56.10 -41.93 61.53
CA LYS A 434 54.96 -40.94 61.96
C LYS A 434 53.44 -40.80 61.44
N VAL A 435 52.76 -41.66 60.66
CA VAL A 435 51.52 -41.27 59.88
C VAL A 435 50.10 -41.53 60.50
N LYS A 436 49.93 -42.41 61.49
CA LYS A 436 48.60 -42.96 61.87
C LYS A 436 47.63 -42.04 62.66
N ALA A 437 48.06 -40.88 63.14
CA ALA A 437 47.31 -40.11 64.15
C ALA A 437 46.08 -39.34 63.62
N LEU A 438 46.11 -38.86 62.37
CA LEU A 438 45.12 -37.89 61.86
C LEU A 438 43.78 -38.51 61.40
N THR A 439 43.67 -39.84 61.33
CA THR A 439 42.47 -40.52 60.79
C THR A 439 41.36 -40.70 61.84
N ALA A 440 41.62 -40.47 63.12
CA ALA A 440 40.67 -40.74 64.21
C ALA A 440 39.59 -39.65 64.38
N GLU A 441 39.95 -38.37 64.16
CA GLU A 441 39.08 -37.21 64.43
C GLU A 441 37.74 -37.27 63.66
N LEU A 442 37.78 -37.73 62.41
CA LEU A 442 36.63 -37.76 61.49
C LEU A 442 35.50 -38.72 61.92
N GLN A 443 35.77 -39.75 62.72
CA GLN A 443 34.73 -40.70 63.14
C GLN A 443 33.85 -40.17 64.28
N ARG A 444 34.26 -39.10 64.98
CA ARG A 444 33.54 -38.59 66.15
C ARG A 444 32.24 -37.86 65.77
N ILE A 445 32.23 -37.14 64.65
CA ILE A 445 31.14 -36.23 64.22
C ILE A 445 29.88 -36.99 63.79
N ILE A 446 29.99 -38.25 63.34
CA ILE A 446 28.85 -39.00 62.78
C ILE A 446 27.82 -39.40 63.86
N LYS A 447 28.26 -39.66 65.10
CA LYS A 447 27.38 -40.20 66.17
C LYS A 447 26.43 -39.17 66.79
N GLU A 448 26.66 -37.88 66.57
CA GLU A 448 25.86 -36.80 67.17
C GLU A 448 24.51 -36.58 66.43
N LYS A 449 24.32 -37.23 65.28
CA LYS A 449 23.11 -37.14 64.46
C LYS A 449 21.94 -38.04 64.94
N GLU A 450 22.24 -39.21 65.51
CA GLU A 450 21.26 -40.31 65.69
C GLU A 450 20.38 -40.17 66.95
N SER A 451 20.63 -39.17 67.81
CA SER A 451 19.89 -38.95 69.06
C SER A 451 18.56 -38.22 68.85
N LEU A 452 18.48 -37.30 67.88
CA LEU A 452 17.37 -36.35 67.74
C LEU A 452 16.09 -36.91 67.09
N GLU A 453 16.14 -38.11 66.49
CA GLU A 453 14.98 -38.70 65.80
C GLU A 453 14.00 -39.44 66.75
N LYS A 454 14.41 -39.77 67.99
CA LYS A 454 13.65 -40.69 68.87
C LYS A 454 12.55 -40.06 69.73
N ASP A 455 12.62 -38.76 70.04
CA ASP A 455 11.67 -38.14 70.97
C ASP A 455 10.25 -37.91 70.37
N ASN A 456 10.15 -37.94 69.03
CA ASN A 456 8.96 -37.49 68.29
C ASN A 456 7.76 -38.47 68.33
N ASP A 457 8.01 -39.78 68.45
CA ASP A 457 6.95 -40.80 68.33
C ASP A 457 6.10 -40.97 69.61
N SER A 458 6.60 -40.53 70.77
CA SER A 458 6.00 -40.79 72.09
C SER A 458 4.62 -40.17 72.32
N LEU A 459 4.19 -39.21 71.50
CA LEU A 459 2.99 -38.39 71.74
C LEU A 459 1.68 -38.96 71.18
N ARG A 460 1.69 -40.09 70.46
CA ARG A 460 0.53 -40.55 69.65
C ARG A 460 -0.50 -41.47 70.33
N GLU A 461 -0.23 -42.06 71.51
CA GLU A 461 -0.91 -43.29 71.96
C GLU A 461 -2.15 -43.12 72.90
N ARG A 462 -2.65 -41.91 73.19
CA ARG A 462 -3.45 -41.62 74.42
C ARG A 462 -5.02 -41.45 74.35
N ILE A 463 -5.79 -41.96 73.35
CA ILE A 463 -7.16 -41.43 73.00
C ILE A 463 -8.33 -42.51 72.74
N VAL A 464 -9.51 -42.60 73.47
CA VAL A 464 -10.54 -43.75 73.47
C VAL A 464 -12.11 -43.48 73.72
N THR A 465 -13.07 -44.47 73.63
CA THR A 465 -14.62 -44.36 73.69
C THR A 465 -15.50 -45.59 74.24
N GLN A 466 -16.88 -45.55 74.34
CA GLN A 466 -17.86 -46.59 74.94
C GLN A 466 -19.41 -46.55 74.51
N ALA A 467 -20.32 -47.59 74.74
CA ALA A 467 -21.83 -47.59 74.47
C ALA A 467 -22.83 -48.77 74.93
N THR A 468 -24.21 -48.58 74.89
CA THR A 468 -25.43 -49.53 74.67
C THR A 468 -26.33 -50.24 75.79
N ARG A 469 -27.71 -50.36 75.67
CA ARG A 469 -28.71 -51.35 76.32
C ARG A 469 -30.25 -51.23 75.89
N SER A 470 -31.20 -52.21 76.14
CA SER A 470 -32.71 -52.17 75.83
C SER A 470 -33.70 -53.32 76.35
N PRO A 471 -35.06 -53.15 76.59
CA PRO A 471 -36.10 -54.20 77.02
C PRO A 471 -37.60 -54.18 76.46
N ALA A 472 -38.52 -55.18 76.71
CA ALA A 472 -40.02 -55.21 76.38
C ALA A 472 -40.95 -56.38 76.97
N LEU A 473 -42.32 -56.26 77.07
CA LEU A 473 -43.37 -57.35 77.35
C LEU A 473 -44.91 -56.93 77.30
N LYS A 474 -45.94 -57.82 77.08
CA LYS A 474 -47.47 -57.64 77.26
C LYS A 474 -48.40 -58.88 76.97
N GLU A 475 -49.57 -59.13 77.64
CA GLU A 475 -50.82 -59.86 77.14
C GLU A 475 -52.13 -59.83 78.06
N ASN A 476 -53.40 -60.02 77.55
CA ASN A 476 -54.70 -60.33 78.29
C ASN A 476 -55.94 -60.81 77.40
N ARG A 477 -57.10 -61.33 77.92
CA ARG A 477 -58.19 -62.08 77.16
C ARG A 477 -59.74 -61.74 77.23
N ARG A 478 -60.66 -62.54 77.86
CA ARG A 478 -61.85 -63.19 77.17
C ARG A 478 -63.37 -62.74 77.25
N THR A 479 -64.15 -63.07 78.31
CA THR A 479 -65.30 -64.06 78.23
C THR A 479 -66.79 -63.68 77.87
N GLN A 480 -67.27 -62.43 77.89
CA GLN A 480 -68.67 -61.94 77.73
C GLN A 480 -69.28 -62.05 76.29
N GLU A 481 -68.94 -63.13 75.58
CA GLU A 481 -68.87 -63.17 74.13
C GLU A 481 -70.17 -62.87 73.39
N ARG A 482 -71.35 -63.43 73.76
CA ARG A 482 -72.57 -63.32 72.93
C ARG A 482 -73.39 -62.03 73.05
N ALA A 483 -73.43 -61.42 74.23
CA ALA A 483 -73.99 -60.08 74.36
C ALA A 483 -73.04 -59.06 73.71
N LEU A 484 -71.73 -59.30 73.86
CA LEU A 484 -70.76 -58.71 72.97
C LEU A 484 -71.01 -59.12 71.51
N ASP A 485 -71.52 -60.30 71.11
CA ASP A 485 -71.64 -60.66 69.68
C ASP A 485 -72.73 -59.86 68.95
N ILE A 486 -73.88 -59.56 69.56
CA ILE A 486 -74.87 -58.67 68.92
C ILE A 486 -74.39 -57.22 68.97
N SER A 487 -73.81 -56.78 70.10
CA SER A 487 -73.21 -55.44 70.19
C SER A 487 -72.03 -55.27 69.22
N LYS A 488 -71.15 -56.28 69.09
CA LYS A 488 -70.09 -56.43 68.09
C LYS A 488 -70.68 -56.51 66.70
N LEU A 489 -71.86 -57.09 66.45
CA LEU A 489 -72.42 -57.11 65.09
C LEU A 489 -72.97 -55.74 64.68
N GLN A 490 -73.58 -55.00 65.60
CA GLN A 490 -73.99 -53.62 65.38
C GLN A 490 -72.76 -52.70 65.26
N LEU A 491 -71.81 -52.79 66.20
CA LEU A 491 -70.50 -52.16 66.11
C LEU A 491 -69.72 -52.63 64.88
N ARG A 492 -69.87 -53.86 64.39
CA ARG A 492 -69.20 -54.35 63.18
C ARG A 492 -69.87 -53.81 61.93
N VAL A 493 -71.18 -53.54 61.94
CA VAL A 493 -71.83 -52.80 60.86
C VAL A 493 -71.36 -51.34 60.89
N GLU A 494 -71.35 -50.66 62.05
CA GLU A 494 -70.81 -49.30 62.15
C GLU A 494 -69.31 -49.23 61.85
N GLU A 495 -68.50 -50.20 62.29
CA GLU A 495 -67.08 -50.36 61.97
C GLU A 495 -66.91 -50.65 60.48
N LEU A 496 -67.65 -51.57 59.87
CA LEU A 496 -67.56 -51.83 58.43
C LEU A 496 -68.01 -50.62 57.61
N GLN A 497 -68.97 -49.84 58.09
CA GLN A 497 -69.46 -48.64 57.44
C GLN A 497 -68.50 -47.45 57.65
N ASN A 498 -67.82 -47.38 58.78
CA ASN A 498 -66.72 -46.45 59.04
C ASN A 498 -65.43 -46.87 58.33
N GLU A 499 -65.09 -48.15 58.24
CA GLU A 499 -64.01 -48.73 57.45
C GLU A 499 -64.28 -48.51 55.97
N LEU A 500 -65.52 -48.67 55.49
CA LEU A 500 -65.91 -48.34 54.12
C LEU A 500 -65.80 -46.84 53.86
N ASN A 501 -66.27 -45.98 54.78
CA ASN A 501 -66.12 -44.53 54.67
C ASN A 501 -64.63 -44.09 54.74
N LEU A 502 -63.81 -44.74 55.56
CA LEU A 502 -62.37 -44.48 55.69
C LEU A 502 -61.59 -45.04 54.50
N SER A 503 -61.98 -46.19 53.96
CA SER A 503 -61.46 -46.80 52.73
C SER A 503 -61.85 -45.99 51.51
N GLN A 504 -63.06 -45.44 51.46
CA GLN A 504 -63.50 -44.53 50.40
C GLN A 504 -62.78 -43.18 50.51
N LYS A 505 -62.62 -42.62 51.72
CA LYS A 505 -61.81 -41.42 51.96
C LYS A 505 -60.33 -41.64 51.64
N SER A 506 -59.76 -42.79 52.00
CA SER A 506 -58.36 -43.12 51.71
C SER A 506 -58.15 -43.47 50.23
N ALA A 507 -59.13 -44.07 49.54
CA ALA A 507 -59.11 -44.25 48.10
C ALA A 507 -59.26 -42.93 47.33
N VAL A 508 -60.08 -41.99 47.82
CA VAL A 508 -60.14 -40.62 47.27
C VAL A 508 -58.83 -39.87 47.52
N ALA A 509 -58.28 -39.92 48.74
CA ALA A 509 -56.99 -39.33 49.06
C ALA A 509 -55.84 -39.98 48.27
N ALA A 510 -55.86 -41.30 48.07
CA ALA A 510 -54.89 -42.00 47.23
C ALA A 510 -55.04 -41.63 45.74
N ARG A 511 -56.26 -41.43 45.23
CA ARG A 511 -56.49 -40.91 43.89
C ARG A 511 -56.05 -39.45 43.74
N GLN A 512 -56.26 -38.61 44.75
CA GLN A 512 -55.78 -37.22 44.76
C GLN A 512 -54.25 -37.16 44.84
N ASN A 513 -53.63 -37.93 45.73
CA ASN A 513 -52.18 -38.07 45.81
C ASN A 513 -51.58 -38.66 44.53
N HIS A 514 -52.26 -39.62 43.90
CA HIS A 514 -51.85 -40.16 42.60
C HIS A 514 -52.03 -39.13 41.47
N SER A 515 -53.09 -38.33 41.46
CA SER A 515 -53.26 -37.22 40.51
C SER A 515 -52.14 -36.20 40.68
N MET A 516 -51.87 -35.75 41.90
CA MET A 516 -50.79 -34.79 42.17
C MET A 516 -49.41 -35.38 41.90
N GLU A 517 -49.18 -36.68 42.14
CA GLU A 517 -47.91 -37.33 41.79
C GLU A 517 -47.79 -37.55 40.28
N VAL A 518 -48.87 -37.83 39.55
CA VAL A 518 -48.90 -37.87 38.08
C VAL A 518 -48.67 -36.47 37.50
N GLU A 519 -49.29 -35.42 38.02
CA GLU A 519 -49.03 -34.03 37.64
C GLU A 519 -47.60 -33.61 37.98
N ARG A 520 -47.06 -34.01 39.13
CA ARG A 520 -45.67 -33.76 39.53
C ARG A 520 -44.67 -34.51 38.64
N LEU A 521 -44.94 -35.77 38.30
CA LEU A 521 -44.12 -36.58 37.40
C LEU A 521 -44.25 -36.09 35.95
N GLN A 522 -45.43 -35.68 35.50
CA GLN A 522 -45.62 -35.09 34.17
C GLN A 522 -44.89 -33.75 34.05
N ALA A 523 -45.04 -32.86 35.03
CA ALA A 523 -44.26 -31.63 35.08
C ALA A 523 -42.75 -31.91 35.19
N GLN A 524 -42.33 -32.97 35.88
CA GLN A 524 -40.93 -33.39 35.92
C GLN A 524 -40.46 -33.94 34.56
N ILE A 525 -41.30 -34.68 33.84
CA ILE A 525 -41.04 -35.18 32.48
C ILE A 525 -40.93 -34.01 31.50
N GLU A 526 -41.91 -33.12 31.45
CA GLU A 526 -41.92 -31.92 30.59
C GLU A 526 -40.69 -31.03 30.84
N ASN A 527 -40.31 -30.81 32.10
CA ASN A 527 -39.05 -30.12 32.42
C ASN A 527 -37.82 -30.94 32.00
N SER A 528 -37.84 -32.27 32.12
CA SER A 528 -36.74 -33.15 31.73
C SER A 528 -36.58 -33.35 30.22
N ASP A 529 -37.63 -33.08 29.41
CA ASP A 529 -37.59 -33.04 27.94
C ASP A 529 -37.14 -31.66 27.43
N MET A 530 -37.53 -30.59 28.13
CA MET A 530 -37.07 -29.24 27.83
C MET A 530 -35.58 -29.04 28.12
N GLN A 531 -34.99 -29.74 29.09
CA GLN A 531 -33.55 -29.72 29.35
C GLN A 531 -32.68 -30.19 28.17
N PRO A 532 -32.82 -31.41 27.60
CA PRO A 532 -32.05 -31.85 26.45
C PRO A 532 -32.38 -31.06 25.18
N PHE A 533 -33.60 -30.54 25.02
CA PHE A 533 -33.90 -29.61 23.93
C PHE A 533 -33.11 -28.29 24.07
N MET A 534 -33.06 -27.72 25.27
CA MET A 534 -32.30 -26.49 25.54
C MET A 534 -30.79 -26.72 25.52
N ALA A 535 -30.29 -27.89 25.94
CA ALA A 535 -28.89 -28.28 25.82
C ALA A 535 -28.50 -28.49 24.35
N LYS A 536 -29.31 -29.22 23.57
CA LYS A 536 -29.15 -29.37 22.11
C LYS A 536 -29.13 -28.00 21.43
N ARG A 537 -30.05 -27.10 21.77
CA ARG A 537 -30.10 -25.74 21.19
C ARG A 537 -28.93 -24.84 21.61
N LYS A 538 -28.26 -25.11 22.75
CA LYS A 538 -26.97 -24.48 23.11
C LYS A 538 -25.84 -25.05 22.26
N LEU A 539 -25.71 -26.38 22.21
CA LEU A 539 -24.70 -27.07 21.41
C LEU A 539 -24.82 -26.76 19.91
N GLU A 540 -26.03 -26.62 19.36
CA GLU A 540 -26.25 -26.20 17.97
C GLU A 540 -25.78 -24.77 17.71
N LYS A 541 -25.95 -23.85 18.67
CA LYS A 541 -25.40 -22.49 18.59
C LYS A 541 -23.88 -22.49 18.71
N GLU A 542 -23.32 -23.23 19.66
CA GLU A 542 -21.88 -23.38 19.85
C GLU A 542 -21.22 -23.99 18.60
N VAL A 543 -21.80 -25.04 18.03
CA VAL A 543 -21.37 -25.62 16.74
C VAL A 543 -21.53 -24.63 15.58
N SER A 544 -22.55 -23.77 15.58
CA SER A 544 -22.70 -22.72 14.56
C SER A 544 -21.64 -21.62 14.70
N ILE A 545 -21.31 -21.22 15.93
CA ILE A 545 -20.26 -20.23 16.24
C ILE A 545 -18.89 -20.81 15.86
N LEU A 546 -18.56 -22.02 16.33
CA LEU A 546 -17.32 -22.72 16.00
C LEU A 546 -17.14 -22.94 14.49
N LYS A 547 -18.23 -23.17 13.74
CA LYS A 547 -18.19 -23.23 12.26
C LYS A 547 -17.84 -21.87 11.65
N MET A 548 -18.45 -20.78 12.12
CA MET A 548 -18.13 -19.43 11.65
C MET A 548 -16.70 -19.03 12.01
N GLU A 549 -16.23 -19.36 13.22
CA GLU A 549 -14.84 -19.15 13.65
C GLU A 549 -13.87 -19.94 12.77
N LEU A 550 -14.12 -21.23 12.53
CA LEU A 550 -13.28 -22.09 11.68
C LEU A 550 -13.24 -21.57 10.24
N GLU A 551 -14.36 -21.14 9.66
CA GLU A 551 -14.39 -20.58 8.31
C GLU A 551 -13.69 -19.21 8.25
N SER A 552 -13.84 -18.36 9.28
CA SER A 552 -13.08 -17.10 9.38
C SER A 552 -11.56 -17.36 9.49
N LEU A 553 -11.15 -18.40 10.21
CA LEU A 553 -9.75 -18.81 10.31
C LEU A 553 -9.22 -19.31 8.97
N ARG A 554 -10.00 -20.10 8.22
CA ARG A 554 -9.69 -20.47 6.82
C ARG A 554 -9.48 -19.24 5.97
N GLU A 555 -10.46 -18.32 5.92
CA GLU A 555 -10.33 -17.09 5.14
C GLU A 555 -9.07 -16.29 5.52
N THR A 556 -8.72 -16.16 6.80
CA THR A 556 -7.48 -15.47 7.20
C THR A 556 -6.22 -16.20 6.73
N LYS A 557 -6.22 -17.54 6.75
CA LYS A 557 -5.08 -18.36 6.32
C LYS A 557 -4.95 -18.41 4.80
N ASP A 558 -6.04 -18.48 4.06
CA ASP A 558 -6.04 -18.43 2.59
C ASP A 558 -5.59 -17.04 2.10
N ARG A 559 -5.97 -15.97 2.80
CA ARG A 559 -5.44 -14.60 2.59
C ARG A 559 -3.94 -14.52 2.91
N GLU A 560 -3.48 -15.12 4.00
CA GLU A 560 -2.06 -15.16 4.39
C GLU A 560 -1.21 -15.94 3.36
N ILE A 561 -1.67 -17.13 2.95
CA ILE A 561 -1.08 -17.94 1.88
C ILE A 561 -1.01 -17.13 0.59
N SER A 562 -2.12 -16.54 0.15
CA SER A 562 -2.16 -15.69 -1.05
C SER A 562 -1.15 -14.54 -0.99
N LEU A 563 -0.97 -13.90 0.17
CA LEU A 563 0.02 -12.83 0.35
C LEU A 563 1.46 -13.35 0.32
N LEU A 564 1.73 -14.53 0.88
CA LEU A 564 3.03 -15.18 0.86
C LEU A 564 3.39 -15.68 -0.54
N GLU A 565 2.44 -16.24 -1.29
CA GLU A 565 2.61 -16.65 -2.68
C GLU A 565 2.91 -15.46 -3.60
N ASN A 566 2.13 -14.38 -3.49
CA ASN A 566 2.40 -13.13 -4.22
C ASN A 566 3.80 -12.57 -3.87
N ARG A 567 4.20 -12.60 -2.59
CA ARG A 567 5.56 -12.19 -2.18
C ARG A 567 6.63 -13.11 -2.78
N CYS A 568 6.41 -14.42 -2.81
CA CYS A 568 7.33 -15.37 -3.43
C CYS A 568 7.42 -15.17 -4.95
N GLU A 569 6.32 -14.85 -5.64
CA GLU A 569 6.34 -14.47 -7.05
C GLU A 569 7.14 -13.18 -7.29
N MET A 570 6.94 -12.14 -6.47
CA MET A 570 7.68 -10.89 -6.59
C MET A 570 9.19 -11.12 -6.40
N LEU A 571 9.58 -11.89 -5.38
CA LEU A 571 10.99 -12.27 -5.15
C LEU A 571 11.55 -13.15 -6.29
N LYS A 572 10.76 -14.03 -6.91
CA LYS A 572 11.17 -14.77 -8.12
C LYS A 572 11.40 -13.84 -9.32
N LYS A 573 10.51 -12.87 -9.54
CA LYS A 573 10.61 -11.87 -10.62
C LYS A 573 11.81 -10.94 -10.41
N GLU A 574 12.07 -10.52 -9.18
CA GLU A 574 13.24 -9.73 -8.79
C GLU A 574 14.55 -10.52 -8.97
N ASN A 575 14.64 -11.77 -8.49
CA ASN A 575 15.80 -12.62 -8.74
C ASN A 575 16.04 -12.88 -10.24
N ALA A 576 14.99 -13.08 -11.04
CA ALA A 576 15.12 -13.22 -12.48
C ALA A 576 15.67 -11.93 -13.14
N HIS A 577 15.24 -10.75 -12.69
CA HIS A 577 15.78 -9.47 -13.15
C HIS A 577 17.25 -9.29 -12.74
N LEU A 578 17.61 -9.61 -11.50
CA LEU A 578 19.00 -9.54 -11.01
C LEU A 578 19.92 -10.51 -11.76
N LEU A 579 19.46 -11.72 -12.06
CA LEU A 579 20.19 -12.69 -12.90
C LEU A 579 20.35 -12.18 -14.35
N GLN A 580 19.31 -11.57 -14.93
CA GLN A 580 19.39 -10.96 -16.26
C GLN A 580 20.36 -9.77 -16.28
N GLN A 581 20.35 -8.94 -15.23
CA GLN A 581 21.29 -7.83 -15.07
C GLN A 581 22.73 -8.33 -14.94
N ALA A 582 22.98 -9.33 -14.09
CA ALA A 582 24.29 -9.96 -13.92
C ALA A 582 24.79 -10.60 -15.24
N ALA A 583 23.93 -11.30 -15.96
CA ALA A 583 24.25 -11.85 -17.28
C ALA A 583 24.61 -10.74 -18.29
N SER A 584 23.85 -9.63 -18.32
CA SER A 584 24.16 -8.49 -19.19
C SER A 584 25.50 -7.80 -18.86
N GLN A 585 25.89 -7.78 -17.58
CA GLN A 585 27.19 -7.26 -17.14
C GLN A 585 28.33 -8.23 -17.48
N ALA A 586 28.10 -9.54 -17.37
CA ALA A 586 29.04 -10.56 -17.82
C ALA A 586 29.26 -10.47 -19.35
N ASP A 587 28.19 -10.37 -20.13
CA ASP A 587 28.20 -10.15 -21.58
C ASP A 587 29.03 -8.91 -21.98
N LEU A 588 28.81 -7.78 -21.29
CA LEU A 588 29.55 -6.53 -21.53
C LEU A 588 31.04 -6.70 -21.18
N SER A 589 31.34 -7.34 -20.06
CA SER A 589 32.71 -7.60 -19.62
C SER A 589 33.44 -8.54 -20.58
N GLN A 590 32.76 -9.59 -21.07
CA GLN A 590 33.31 -10.55 -22.02
C GLN A 590 33.54 -9.93 -23.40
N ARG A 591 32.70 -8.99 -23.83
CA ARG A 591 32.93 -8.17 -25.04
C ARG A 591 34.16 -7.27 -24.87
N GLN A 592 34.30 -6.59 -23.74
CA GLN A 592 35.49 -5.76 -23.43
C GLN A 592 36.78 -6.61 -23.39
N ILE A 593 36.73 -7.81 -22.81
CA ILE A 593 37.86 -8.76 -22.83
C ILE A 593 38.18 -9.18 -24.26
N ALA A 594 37.19 -9.49 -25.10
CA ALA A 594 37.40 -9.86 -26.50
C ALA A 594 37.94 -8.70 -27.37
N GLU A 595 37.53 -7.46 -27.08
CA GLU A 595 38.07 -6.25 -27.72
C GLU A 595 39.53 -6.01 -27.29
N LYS A 596 39.84 -6.14 -25.99
CA LYS A 596 41.21 -6.01 -25.47
C LYS A 596 42.13 -7.13 -25.96
N GLN A 597 41.62 -8.35 -26.13
CA GLN A 597 42.40 -9.44 -26.74
C GLN A 597 42.76 -9.13 -28.19
N LYS A 598 41.81 -8.63 -29.01
CA LYS A 598 42.11 -8.19 -30.38
C LYS A 598 43.14 -7.07 -30.44
N GLU A 599 43.06 -6.11 -29.52
CA GLU A 599 44.05 -5.02 -29.42
C GLU A 599 45.44 -5.55 -29.05
N ILE A 600 45.53 -6.56 -28.17
CA ILE A 600 46.76 -7.28 -27.86
C ILE A 600 47.27 -8.05 -29.09
N ASP A 601 46.41 -8.77 -29.81
CA ASP A 601 46.76 -9.54 -31.01
C ASP A 601 47.28 -8.64 -32.14
N GLU A 602 46.65 -7.47 -32.35
CA GLU A 602 47.14 -6.43 -33.26
C GLU A 602 48.50 -5.88 -32.83
N LEU A 603 48.73 -5.64 -31.53
CA LEU A 603 50.02 -5.18 -31.02
C LEU A 603 51.10 -6.24 -31.20
N ILE A 604 50.80 -7.53 -30.97
CA ILE A 604 51.69 -8.65 -31.26
C ILE A 604 52.02 -8.68 -32.77
N GLN A 605 51.03 -8.53 -33.65
CA GLN A 605 51.24 -8.49 -35.09
C GLN A 605 52.15 -7.32 -35.50
N ARG A 606 51.93 -6.11 -34.96
CA ARG A 606 52.78 -4.92 -35.20
C ARG A 606 54.21 -5.14 -34.67
N CYS A 607 54.38 -5.75 -33.49
CA CYS A 607 55.70 -6.08 -32.94
C CYS A 607 56.44 -7.11 -33.80
N SER A 608 55.73 -8.09 -34.36
CA SER A 608 56.31 -9.07 -35.29
C SER A 608 56.76 -8.40 -36.60
N GLY A 609 55.94 -7.50 -37.16
CA GLY A 609 56.28 -6.69 -38.33
C GLY A 609 57.55 -5.87 -38.10
N LEU A 610 57.59 -5.06 -37.04
CA LEU A 610 58.77 -4.27 -36.64
C LEU A 610 60.02 -5.13 -36.42
N SER A 611 59.86 -6.36 -35.91
CA SER A 611 60.98 -7.31 -35.77
C SER A 611 61.51 -7.77 -37.13
N THR A 612 60.63 -8.05 -38.10
CA THR A 612 61.04 -8.39 -39.48
C THR A 612 61.67 -7.20 -40.21
N GLU A 613 61.17 -5.98 -40.01
CA GLU A 613 61.77 -4.75 -40.55
C GLU A 613 63.16 -4.52 -39.95
N ARG A 614 63.32 -4.68 -38.63
CA ARG A 614 64.63 -4.61 -37.96
C ARG A 614 65.61 -5.66 -38.49
N LEU A 615 65.16 -6.88 -38.78
CA LEU A 615 65.98 -7.92 -39.42
C LEU A 615 66.38 -7.54 -40.85
N LYS A 616 65.46 -6.97 -41.63
CA LYS A 616 65.73 -6.48 -42.98
C LYS A 616 66.75 -5.33 -42.95
N LEU A 617 66.51 -4.29 -42.15
CA LEU A 617 67.43 -3.16 -41.97
C LEU A 617 68.82 -3.60 -41.49
N LYS A 618 68.91 -4.63 -40.63
CA LYS A 618 70.20 -5.21 -40.23
C LYS A 618 70.93 -5.90 -41.40
N LYS A 619 70.20 -6.57 -42.30
CA LYS A 619 70.77 -7.17 -43.52
C LYS A 619 71.22 -6.07 -44.49
N ASP A 620 70.39 -5.07 -44.73
CA ASP A 620 70.67 -3.95 -45.62
C ASP A 620 71.90 -3.14 -45.12
N LEU A 621 72.05 -2.98 -43.80
CA LEU A 621 73.26 -2.42 -43.16
C LEU A 621 74.52 -3.27 -43.41
N SER A 622 74.44 -4.60 -43.30
CA SER A 622 75.57 -5.50 -43.61
C SER A 622 76.02 -5.36 -45.06
N GLN A 623 75.06 -5.31 -46.00
CA GLN A 623 75.35 -5.11 -47.42
C GLN A 623 75.96 -3.73 -47.70
N ALA A 624 75.51 -2.68 -47.00
CA ALA A 624 76.12 -1.36 -47.08
C ALA A 624 77.59 -1.40 -46.61
N GLN A 625 77.87 -2.01 -45.46
CA GLN A 625 79.23 -2.18 -44.91
C GLN A 625 80.15 -3.02 -45.81
N GLU A 626 79.63 -4.09 -46.41
CA GLU A 626 80.35 -4.88 -47.42
C GLU A 626 80.69 -4.03 -48.66
N SER A 627 79.76 -3.19 -49.14
CA SER A 627 80.00 -2.28 -50.27
C SER A 627 81.00 -1.16 -49.93
N GLU A 628 81.04 -0.72 -48.67
CA GLU A 628 81.98 0.27 -48.17
C GLU A 628 83.38 -0.33 -48.06
N ALA A 629 83.52 -1.54 -47.51
CA ALA A 629 84.78 -2.27 -47.47
C ALA A 629 85.34 -2.54 -48.88
N GLN A 630 84.47 -2.87 -49.85
CA GLN A 630 84.85 -2.99 -51.26
C GLN A 630 85.38 -1.67 -51.82
N LYS A 631 84.66 -0.55 -51.61
CA LYS A 631 85.09 0.80 -52.04
C LYS A 631 86.40 1.23 -51.38
N ILE A 632 86.62 0.93 -50.11
CA ILE A 632 87.89 1.19 -49.41
C ILE A 632 89.03 0.36 -50.06
N GLY A 633 88.77 -0.91 -50.39
CA GLY A 633 89.71 -1.75 -51.13
C GLY A 633 90.01 -1.23 -52.54
N GLU A 634 89.03 -0.67 -53.25
CA GLU A 634 89.23 -0.01 -54.54
C GLU A 634 89.99 1.31 -54.41
N MET A 635 89.66 2.14 -53.43
CA MET A 635 90.39 3.37 -53.12
C MET A 635 91.85 3.08 -52.75
N SER A 636 92.15 2.00 -52.04
CA SER A 636 93.52 1.54 -51.75
C SER A 636 94.26 1.10 -53.03
N LYS A 637 93.59 0.39 -53.95
CA LYS A 637 94.13 0.05 -55.28
C LYS A 637 94.34 1.28 -56.16
N GLN A 638 93.51 2.32 -56.03
CA GLN A 638 93.68 3.59 -56.73
C GLN A 638 94.79 4.44 -56.11
N ALA A 639 94.91 4.47 -54.79
CA ALA A 639 95.98 5.16 -54.07
C ALA A 639 97.37 4.59 -54.40
N SER A 640 97.53 3.26 -54.37
CA SER A 640 98.78 2.59 -54.76
C SER A 640 99.12 2.76 -56.25
N ARG A 641 98.11 2.85 -57.14
CA ARG A 641 98.32 3.26 -58.54
C ARG A 641 98.75 4.73 -58.66
N LEU A 642 98.16 5.63 -57.88
CA LEU A 642 98.54 7.04 -57.82
C LEU A 642 99.96 7.22 -57.26
N GLU A 643 100.33 6.46 -56.24
CA GLU A 643 101.67 6.43 -55.66
C GLU A 643 102.70 5.93 -56.68
N TYR A 644 102.41 4.83 -57.39
CA TYR A 644 103.23 4.36 -58.51
C TYR A 644 103.40 5.43 -59.60
N VAL A 645 102.30 6.04 -60.08
CA VAL A 645 102.34 7.12 -61.08
C VAL A 645 103.06 8.36 -60.57
N THR A 646 102.96 8.68 -59.27
CA THR A 646 103.68 9.79 -58.64
C THR A 646 105.16 9.50 -58.56
N ASN A 647 105.57 8.27 -58.22
CA ASN A 647 106.97 7.85 -58.19
C ASN A 647 107.58 7.83 -59.60
N GLU A 648 106.85 7.36 -60.62
CA GLU A 648 107.27 7.51 -62.02
C GLU A 648 107.32 8.98 -62.47
N PHE A 649 106.37 9.82 -62.05
CA PHE A 649 106.40 11.27 -62.35
C PHE A 649 107.57 11.98 -61.64
N VAL A 650 107.95 11.57 -60.43
CA VAL A 650 109.15 12.06 -59.73
C VAL A 650 110.41 11.64 -60.48
N LYS A 651 110.55 10.37 -60.89
CA LYS A 651 111.66 9.94 -61.76
C LYS A 651 111.72 10.74 -63.05
N TYR A 652 110.59 10.94 -63.72
CA TYR A 652 110.51 11.78 -64.92
C TYR A 652 110.88 13.24 -64.65
N LYS A 653 110.55 13.79 -63.47
CA LYS A 653 110.94 15.13 -63.03
C LYS A 653 112.42 15.23 -62.68
N GLU A 654 113.05 14.17 -62.17
CA GLU A 654 114.50 14.09 -61.95
C GLU A 654 115.25 13.99 -63.30
N LEU A 655 114.74 13.18 -64.22
CA LEU A 655 115.23 13.03 -65.60
C LEU A 655 115.02 14.28 -66.48
N THR A 656 114.06 15.15 -66.16
CA THR A 656 113.82 16.41 -66.90
C THR A 656 114.30 17.66 -66.15
N GLY A 657 114.51 17.59 -64.84
CA GLY A 657 115.17 18.63 -64.04
C GLY A 657 116.64 18.83 -64.41
N SER A 658 117.21 17.90 -65.17
CA SER A 658 118.54 17.98 -65.79
C SER A 658 118.50 18.56 -67.22
N SER A 659 117.34 18.92 -67.77
CA SER A 659 117.16 19.58 -69.08
C SER A 659 116.27 20.82 -68.98
N SER A 660 116.88 22.01 -68.94
CA SER A 660 116.15 23.29 -68.84
C SER A 660 115.52 23.72 -70.18
N ASP A 661 114.32 23.21 -70.49
CA ASP A 661 113.54 23.60 -71.69
C ASP A 661 112.45 24.65 -71.38
N PRO A 662 112.40 25.81 -72.06
CA PRO A 662 111.60 26.97 -71.63
C PRO A 662 110.07 26.83 -71.78
N ASN A 663 109.57 25.76 -72.38
CA ASN A 663 108.12 25.57 -72.61
C ASN A 663 107.29 25.41 -71.32
N ALA A 664 107.91 25.02 -70.20
CA ALA A 664 107.21 24.75 -68.94
C ALA A 664 106.41 25.95 -68.38
N ALA A 665 106.85 27.19 -68.64
CA ALA A 665 106.22 28.39 -68.11
C ALA A 665 104.78 28.59 -68.62
N THR A 666 104.56 28.43 -69.94
CA THR A 666 103.26 28.64 -70.60
C THR A 666 102.19 27.64 -70.14
N LEU A 667 102.62 26.45 -69.72
CA LEU A 667 101.75 25.39 -69.23
C LEU A 667 101.18 25.75 -67.85
N ASN A 668 102.01 26.32 -66.97
CA ASN A 668 101.66 26.69 -65.60
C ASN A 668 100.54 27.76 -65.57
N GLU A 669 100.59 28.74 -66.47
CA GLU A 669 99.59 29.80 -66.57
C GLU A 669 98.18 29.25 -66.88
N ARG A 670 98.07 28.28 -67.80
CA ARG A 670 96.81 27.60 -68.15
C ARG A 670 96.20 26.83 -66.96
N TRP A 671 97.03 26.27 -66.07
CA TRP A 671 96.54 25.63 -64.84
C TRP A 671 95.96 26.63 -63.85
N SER A 672 96.58 27.81 -63.71
CA SER A 672 96.07 28.88 -62.84
C SER A 672 94.66 29.33 -63.24
N GLU A 673 94.36 29.37 -64.54
CA GLU A 673 93.06 29.80 -65.06
C GLU A 673 91.96 28.74 -64.90
N LYS A 674 92.29 27.45 -65.12
CA LYS A 674 91.42 26.33 -64.76
C LYS A 674 91.01 26.39 -63.28
N TYR A 675 91.94 26.68 -62.37
CA TYR A 675 91.67 26.80 -60.94
C TYR A 675 90.70 27.95 -60.61
N ARG A 676 90.89 29.14 -61.21
CA ARG A 676 89.95 30.28 -61.06
C ARG A 676 88.53 29.90 -61.50
N ASN A 677 88.38 29.22 -62.62
CA ASN A 677 87.07 28.81 -63.15
C ASN A 677 86.42 27.70 -62.28
N MET A 678 87.20 26.76 -61.74
CA MET A 678 86.71 25.74 -60.81
C MET A 678 86.17 26.36 -59.51
N LYS A 679 86.94 27.28 -58.90
CA LYS A 679 86.52 28.04 -57.71
C LYS A 679 85.22 28.82 -57.93
N ARG A 680 85.00 29.36 -59.14
CA ARG A 680 83.78 30.12 -59.47
C ARG A 680 82.54 29.22 -59.55
N LYS A 681 82.65 27.98 -60.03
CA LYS A 681 81.52 27.02 -60.07
C LYS A 681 81.06 26.59 -58.68
N ILE A 682 81.99 26.20 -57.81
CA ILE A 682 81.69 25.73 -56.45
C ILE A 682 80.90 26.79 -55.66
N LEU A 683 81.24 28.08 -55.84
CA LEU A 683 80.53 29.21 -55.21
C LEU A 683 79.12 29.48 -55.76
N GLN A 684 78.76 28.93 -56.93
CA GLN A 684 77.38 29.00 -57.46
C GLN A 684 76.53 27.83 -56.93
N GLU A 685 77.11 26.63 -56.88
CA GLU A 685 76.48 25.41 -56.36
C GLU A 685 76.12 25.54 -54.87
N LEU A 686 77.02 26.10 -54.06
CA LEU A 686 76.79 26.36 -52.63
C LEU A 686 75.63 27.34 -52.39
N LYS A 687 75.38 28.28 -53.33
CA LYS A 687 74.21 29.19 -53.25
C LYS A 687 72.89 28.50 -53.58
N ALA A 688 72.88 27.56 -54.53
CA ALA A 688 71.68 26.82 -54.91
C ALA A 688 71.14 25.99 -53.74
N LEU A 689 72.03 25.29 -53.02
CA LEU A 689 71.70 24.50 -51.83
C LEU A 689 71.16 25.37 -50.67
N GLN A 690 71.61 26.62 -50.55
CA GLN A 690 71.08 27.57 -49.56
C GLN A 690 69.64 28.01 -49.88
N SER A 691 69.28 28.20 -51.15
CA SER A 691 67.89 28.48 -51.54
C SER A 691 66.96 27.30 -51.33
N GLU A 692 67.42 26.06 -51.59
CA GLU A 692 66.60 24.85 -51.45
C GLU A 692 66.17 24.60 -50.00
N ASN A 693 67.07 24.78 -49.03
CA ASN A 693 66.74 24.65 -47.61
C ASN A 693 65.63 25.62 -47.15
N LEU A 694 65.65 26.87 -47.62
CA LEU A 694 64.67 27.89 -47.23
C LEU A 694 63.25 27.58 -47.73
N ASP A 695 63.10 26.89 -48.87
CA ASP A 695 61.80 26.44 -49.35
C ASP A 695 61.29 25.17 -48.64
N LEU A 696 62.18 24.34 -48.08
CA LEU A 696 61.80 23.21 -47.23
C LEU A 696 61.26 23.70 -45.87
N GLU A 697 61.89 24.70 -45.25
CA GLU A 697 61.42 25.30 -43.99
C GLU A 697 60.01 25.89 -44.11
N ARG A 698 59.69 26.56 -45.23
CA ARG A 698 58.35 27.11 -45.49
C ARG A 698 57.26 26.03 -45.49
N ARG A 699 57.50 24.91 -46.19
CA ARG A 699 56.54 23.79 -46.31
C ARG A 699 56.22 23.13 -44.97
N LEU A 700 57.17 23.13 -44.03
CA LEU A 700 56.98 22.62 -42.67
C LEU A 700 56.00 23.47 -41.83
N LEU A 701 55.91 24.78 -42.09
CA LEU A 701 55.07 25.70 -41.31
C LEU A 701 53.60 25.72 -41.76
N GLU A 702 53.32 25.43 -43.05
CA GLU A 702 51.96 25.49 -43.59
C GLU A 702 51.07 24.32 -43.13
N GLY A 703 51.65 23.18 -42.76
CA GLY A 703 50.94 21.94 -42.42
C GLY A 703 50.18 21.92 -41.08
N ARG A 704 50.00 23.05 -40.37
CA ARG A 704 49.54 23.06 -38.97
C ARG A 704 48.44 24.09 -38.64
N LYS A 705 47.19 23.81 -39.04
CA LYS A 705 45.98 24.55 -38.61
C LYS A 705 44.83 23.61 -38.20
N PRO A 706 44.10 23.87 -37.09
CA PRO A 706 42.93 23.09 -36.65
C PRO A 706 41.59 23.64 -37.17
N VAL A 707 40.54 22.83 -37.11
CA VAL A 707 39.16 23.13 -37.56
C VAL A 707 38.29 23.61 -36.35
N PRO A 708 37.40 24.61 -36.51
CA PRO A 708 36.63 25.18 -35.40
C PRO A 708 35.41 24.35 -34.96
N ARG A 709 35.01 24.49 -33.69
CA ARG A 709 33.76 23.97 -33.11
C ARG A 709 32.61 24.96 -33.28
N SER A 710 31.39 24.48 -33.50
CA SER A 710 30.17 25.28 -33.55
C SER A 710 29.26 25.08 -32.34
N ALA A 711 28.89 26.19 -31.69
CA ALA A 711 27.83 26.43 -30.69
C ALA A 711 27.10 25.24 -30.03
N SER A 712 27.24 25.13 -28.70
CA SER A 712 26.20 24.61 -27.80
C SER A 712 25.56 25.80 -27.07
N PRO A 713 24.22 25.87 -26.91
CA PRO A 713 23.59 26.82 -26.00
C PRO A 713 23.85 26.47 -24.53
N ASP A 714 23.78 27.45 -23.64
CA ASP A 714 23.88 27.26 -22.19
C ASP A 714 22.61 26.59 -21.61
N LEU A 715 22.81 25.65 -20.69
CA LEU A 715 21.78 24.66 -20.30
C LEU A 715 20.97 25.01 -19.04
N ASN A 716 21.31 26.09 -18.32
CA ASN A 716 21.01 26.23 -16.90
C ASN A 716 19.74 27.05 -16.53
N LYS A 717 18.84 27.36 -17.46
CA LYS A 717 17.69 28.28 -17.20
C LYS A 717 16.31 27.88 -17.74
N LEU A 718 16.16 26.70 -18.34
CA LEU A 718 14.90 26.25 -18.96
C LEU A 718 14.22 25.13 -18.16
N SER A 719 12.89 25.07 -18.22
CA SER A 719 12.09 23.99 -17.61
C SER A 719 12.51 22.62 -18.16
N LEU A 720 13.12 21.80 -17.29
CA LEU A 720 13.64 20.47 -17.62
C LEU A 720 12.56 19.55 -18.24
N LYS A 721 11.29 19.76 -17.86
CA LYS A 721 10.14 19.00 -18.36
C LYS A 721 9.88 19.26 -19.84
N ASP A 722 9.96 20.50 -20.28
CA ASP A 722 9.67 20.89 -21.67
C ASP A 722 10.80 20.47 -22.61
N GLN A 723 12.05 20.51 -22.13
CA GLN A 723 13.19 19.90 -22.83
C GLN A 723 13.03 18.38 -22.97
N LEU A 724 12.68 17.68 -21.88
CA LEU A 724 12.45 16.24 -21.91
C LEU A 724 11.31 15.86 -22.86
N ASP A 725 10.20 16.61 -22.87
CA ASP A 725 9.10 16.36 -23.79
C ASP A 725 9.45 16.70 -25.24
N TYR A 726 10.23 17.75 -25.51
CA TYR A 726 10.78 18.03 -26.84
C TYR A 726 11.66 16.88 -27.35
N TYR A 727 12.60 16.39 -26.55
CA TYR A 727 13.47 15.29 -26.95
C TYR A 727 12.72 13.96 -27.10
N LYS A 728 11.76 13.64 -26.23
CA LYS A 728 10.88 12.46 -26.40
C LYS A 728 10.05 12.55 -27.67
N LEU A 729 9.44 13.71 -27.96
CA LEU A 729 8.59 13.91 -29.13
C LEU A 729 9.40 13.88 -30.43
N ARG A 730 10.59 14.52 -30.43
CA ARG A 730 11.55 14.45 -31.53
C ARG A 730 12.04 13.02 -31.78
N TYR A 731 12.40 12.28 -30.74
CA TYR A 731 12.82 10.87 -30.87
C TYR A 731 11.68 9.98 -31.41
N ARG A 732 10.45 10.18 -30.95
CA ARG A 732 9.27 9.50 -31.50
C ARG A 732 9.06 9.84 -32.98
N HIS A 733 9.11 11.12 -33.34
CA HIS A 733 8.99 11.55 -34.74
C HIS A 733 10.09 10.92 -35.63
N GLU A 734 11.34 10.91 -35.16
CA GLU A 734 12.47 10.33 -35.89
C GLU A 734 12.33 8.81 -36.06
N THR A 735 11.92 8.09 -35.01
CA THR A 735 11.69 6.63 -35.07
C THR A 735 10.50 6.26 -35.96
N VAL A 736 9.42 7.04 -35.94
CA VAL A 736 8.29 6.90 -36.86
C VAL A 736 8.73 7.15 -38.30
N HIS A 737 9.42 8.26 -38.58
CA HIS A 737 9.91 8.58 -39.92
C HIS A 737 10.83 7.50 -40.50
N ASN A 738 11.76 6.97 -39.69
CA ASN A 738 12.62 5.85 -40.12
C ASN A 738 11.83 4.55 -40.31
N SER A 739 10.76 4.31 -39.55
CA SER A 739 9.85 3.18 -39.79
C SER A 739 9.01 3.35 -41.07
N ASP A 740 8.57 4.57 -41.39
CA ASP A 740 7.84 4.88 -42.63
C ASP A 740 8.74 4.75 -43.85
N LEU A 741 9.99 5.25 -43.78
CA LEU A 741 11.00 5.04 -44.83
C LEU A 741 11.25 3.55 -45.07
N ARG A 742 11.33 2.74 -44.01
CA ARG A 742 11.45 1.29 -44.11
C ARG A 742 10.21 0.65 -44.74
N VAL A 743 9.00 1.01 -44.32
CA VAL A 743 7.74 0.47 -44.88
C VAL A 743 7.57 0.87 -46.35
N MET A 744 7.94 2.09 -46.73
CA MET A 744 7.95 2.53 -48.14
C MET A 744 8.97 1.74 -48.96
N ASN A 745 10.14 1.42 -48.41
CA ASN A 745 11.15 0.60 -49.08
C ASN A 745 10.69 -0.87 -49.20
N GLU A 746 10.10 -1.45 -48.16
CA GLU A 746 9.49 -2.80 -48.19
C GLU A 746 8.30 -2.86 -49.18
N TYR A 747 7.48 -1.81 -49.27
CA TYR A 747 6.42 -1.67 -50.26
C TYR A 747 6.97 -1.53 -51.69
N LEU A 748 7.97 -0.68 -51.91
CA LEU A 748 8.62 -0.51 -53.22
C LEU A 748 9.23 -1.84 -53.70
N ASN A 749 9.93 -2.56 -52.83
CA ASN A 749 10.42 -3.90 -53.12
C ASN A 749 9.30 -4.90 -53.42
N ARG A 750 8.14 -4.80 -52.75
CA ARG A 750 6.96 -5.62 -53.04
C ARG A 750 6.33 -5.27 -54.38
N VAL A 751 6.28 -3.99 -54.76
CA VAL A 751 5.82 -3.53 -56.08
C VAL A 751 6.77 -3.96 -57.18
N LEU A 752 8.09 -3.81 -57.01
CA LEU A 752 9.11 -4.29 -57.96
C LEU A 752 9.07 -5.82 -58.13
N ARG A 753 8.82 -6.58 -57.06
CA ARG A 753 8.56 -8.03 -57.12
C ARG A 753 7.22 -8.38 -57.77
N ALA A 754 6.22 -7.50 -57.71
CA ALA A 754 4.93 -7.70 -58.36
C ALA A 754 4.99 -7.34 -59.86
N SER A 755 5.64 -6.25 -60.24
CA SER A 755 5.82 -5.84 -61.63
C SER A 755 6.76 -6.76 -62.39
N SER A 756 7.85 -7.24 -61.78
CA SER A 756 8.70 -8.29 -62.39
C SER A 756 7.99 -9.64 -62.54
N ARG A 757 7.06 -9.98 -61.62
CA ARG A 757 6.18 -11.14 -61.78
C ARG A 757 5.13 -10.94 -62.87
N HIS A 758 4.57 -9.73 -62.98
CA HIS A 758 3.66 -9.40 -64.08
C HIS A 758 4.39 -9.44 -65.42
N LEU A 759 5.51 -8.75 -65.57
CA LEU A 759 6.38 -8.86 -66.76
C LEU A 759 6.74 -10.31 -67.09
N ARG A 760 7.06 -11.16 -66.10
CA ARG A 760 7.31 -12.58 -66.35
C ARG A 760 6.06 -13.36 -66.78
N LEU A 761 4.89 -13.06 -66.23
CA LEU A 761 3.62 -13.66 -66.63
C LEU A 761 3.13 -13.15 -68.00
N ASP A 762 3.44 -11.91 -68.35
CA ASP A 762 3.08 -11.28 -69.61
C ASP A 762 4.09 -11.70 -70.71
N ILE A 763 5.36 -11.95 -70.37
CA ILE A 763 6.31 -12.70 -71.21
C ILE A 763 5.83 -14.13 -71.40
N MET A 764 5.44 -14.86 -70.35
CA MET A 764 4.89 -16.21 -70.50
C MET A 764 3.60 -16.23 -71.33
N LYS A 765 2.74 -15.21 -71.24
CA LYS A 765 1.60 -15.08 -72.17
C LYS A 765 2.04 -14.82 -73.60
N LEU A 766 3.07 -14.01 -73.84
CA LEU A 766 3.58 -13.79 -75.19
C LEU A 766 4.28 -15.04 -75.75
N GLU A 767 4.89 -15.86 -74.89
CA GLU A 767 5.40 -17.20 -75.21
C GLU A 767 4.25 -18.17 -75.51
N ASP A 768 3.21 -18.21 -74.67
CA ASP A 768 2.01 -19.03 -74.85
C ASP A 768 1.21 -18.60 -76.10
N GLU A 769 1.02 -17.29 -76.34
CA GLU A 769 0.34 -16.71 -77.51
C GLU A 769 1.13 -17.00 -78.80
N ALA A 770 2.45 -16.84 -78.79
CA ALA A 770 3.32 -17.22 -79.92
C ALA A 770 3.38 -18.75 -80.17
N LEU A 771 2.87 -19.57 -79.24
CA LEU A 771 2.68 -21.01 -79.38
C LEU A 771 1.21 -21.42 -79.62
N SER A 772 0.26 -20.47 -79.58
CA SER A 772 -1.19 -20.72 -79.56
C SER A 772 -1.98 -19.92 -80.61
N ASP A 773 -1.44 -19.78 -81.82
CA ASP A 773 -2.08 -19.19 -83.02
C ASP A 773 -3.34 -19.97 -83.52
N LEU A 774 -3.96 -20.81 -82.68
CA LEU A 774 -5.03 -21.75 -83.00
C LEU A 774 -6.15 -21.85 -81.94
N SER A 775 -6.66 -20.72 -81.43
CA SER A 775 -8.12 -20.48 -81.31
C SER A 775 -8.43 -19.05 -80.82
N PRO A 776 -9.25 -18.25 -81.53
CA PRO A 776 -9.92 -17.13 -80.90
C PRO A 776 -11.09 -17.65 -80.03
N ASP A 777 -11.24 -17.14 -78.80
CA ASP A 777 -12.58 -16.81 -78.30
C ASP A 777 -12.60 -15.89 -77.06
N TYR A 778 -13.70 -15.14 -76.99
CA TYR A 778 -13.96 -13.94 -76.20
C TYR A 778 -13.41 -13.78 -74.77
N THR A 779 -12.69 -12.67 -74.62
CA THR A 779 -12.77 -11.71 -73.50
C THR A 779 -13.98 -11.86 -72.55
N SER A 780 -13.72 -12.12 -71.26
CA SER A 780 -14.71 -11.85 -70.20
C SER A 780 -14.12 -10.97 -69.10
N HIS A 781 -14.10 -9.66 -69.35
CA HIS A 781 -13.66 -8.62 -68.40
C HIS A 781 -14.53 -8.63 -67.12
N HIS A 782 -14.16 -9.48 -66.16
CA HIS A 782 -14.79 -9.56 -64.85
C HIS A 782 -14.48 -8.31 -64.03
N ARG A 783 -15.23 -7.23 -64.27
CA ARG A 783 -15.41 -6.11 -63.33
C ARG A 783 -16.03 -6.65 -62.03
N ARG A 784 -15.19 -7.23 -61.17
CA ARG A 784 -15.55 -7.66 -59.82
C ARG A 784 -16.09 -6.45 -59.07
N ARG A 785 -17.43 -6.35 -58.94
CA ARG A 785 -18.08 -5.35 -58.08
C ARG A 785 -17.39 -5.38 -56.72
N LEU A 786 -16.88 -4.23 -56.26
CA LEU A 786 -16.23 -4.12 -54.96
C LEU A 786 -17.22 -4.60 -53.89
N LYS A 787 -16.88 -5.70 -53.22
CA LYS A 787 -17.72 -6.23 -52.13
C LYS A 787 -17.83 -5.16 -51.05
N PHE A 788 -19.00 -5.00 -50.44
CA PHE A 788 -19.21 -3.97 -49.40
C PHE A 788 -18.13 -4.02 -48.29
N LYS A 789 -17.68 -5.22 -47.89
CA LYS A 789 -16.55 -5.42 -46.96
C LYS A 789 -15.25 -4.76 -47.44
N THR A 790 -14.94 -4.76 -48.74
CA THR A 790 -13.77 -4.09 -49.31
C THR A 790 -13.91 -2.57 -49.23
N VAL A 791 -15.09 -2.04 -49.54
CA VAL A 791 -15.38 -0.60 -49.44
C VAL A 791 -15.34 -0.14 -47.98
N ALA A 792 -15.97 -0.89 -47.06
CA ALA A 792 -15.94 -0.61 -45.63
C ALA A 792 -14.52 -0.69 -45.02
N LEU A 793 -13.68 -1.63 -45.47
CA LEU A 793 -12.26 -1.67 -45.08
C LEU A 793 -11.46 -0.51 -45.66
N MET A 794 -11.76 -0.04 -46.87
CA MET A 794 -11.14 1.16 -47.45
C MET A 794 -11.55 2.42 -46.70
N VAL A 795 -12.83 2.58 -46.32
CA VAL A 795 -13.31 3.70 -45.49
C VAL A 795 -12.68 3.64 -44.09
N LEU A 796 -12.63 2.47 -43.45
CA LEU A 796 -11.96 2.30 -42.16
C LEU A 796 -10.45 2.60 -42.23
N ALA A 797 -9.79 2.26 -43.34
CA ALA A 797 -8.40 2.64 -43.59
C ALA A 797 -8.28 4.17 -43.77
N ALA A 798 -9.14 4.80 -44.56
CA ALA A 798 -9.14 6.25 -44.77
C ALA A 798 -9.33 7.03 -43.45
N VAL A 799 -10.31 6.63 -42.62
CA VAL A 799 -10.53 7.22 -41.29
C VAL A 799 -9.31 7.03 -40.39
N ARG A 800 -8.66 5.87 -40.42
CA ARG A 800 -7.40 5.63 -39.67
C ARG A 800 -6.23 6.49 -40.18
N PHE A 801 -6.09 6.65 -41.50
CA PHE A 801 -5.10 7.54 -42.10
C PHE A 801 -5.36 9.00 -41.72
N GLU A 802 -6.61 9.44 -41.70
CA GLU A 802 -6.97 10.78 -41.26
C GLU A 802 -6.59 11.01 -39.79
N HIS A 803 -6.98 10.11 -38.89
CA HIS A 803 -6.63 10.20 -37.47
C HIS A 803 -5.11 10.15 -37.23
N ALA A 804 -4.36 9.38 -38.04
CA ALA A 804 -2.90 9.36 -37.98
C ALA A 804 -2.28 10.67 -38.49
N ALA A 805 -2.74 11.20 -39.63
CA ALA A 805 -2.27 12.44 -40.21
C ALA A 805 -2.59 13.65 -39.31
N GLN A 806 -3.78 13.68 -38.69
CA GLN A 806 -4.13 14.68 -37.68
C GLN A 806 -3.17 14.62 -36.49
N ARG A 807 -2.87 13.42 -35.94
CA ARG A 807 -1.90 13.27 -34.84
C ARG A 807 -0.50 13.74 -35.21
N VAL A 808 0.01 13.34 -36.38
CA VAL A 808 1.33 13.80 -36.87
C VAL A 808 1.37 15.32 -37.02
N ARG A 809 0.28 15.95 -37.49
CA ARG A 809 0.16 17.41 -37.58
C ARG A 809 0.20 18.08 -36.20
N TRP A 810 -0.54 17.55 -35.21
CA TRP A 810 -0.52 18.05 -33.84
C TRP A 810 0.85 17.88 -33.17
N ASP A 811 1.49 16.72 -33.34
CA ASP A 811 2.83 16.45 -32.81
C ASP A 811 3.90 17.36 -33.46
N ALA A 812 3.81 17.61 -34.77
CA ALA A 812 4.68 18.55 -35.48
C ALA A 812 4.48 20.00 -35.01
N GLN A 813 3.22 20.43 -34.80
CA GLN A 813 2.91 21.74 -34.21
C GLN A 813 3.46 21.87 -32.79
N ARG A 814 3.27 20.85 -31.94
CA ARG A 814 3.81 20.83 -30.58
C ARG A 814 5.34 20.81 -30.56
N LEU A 815 6.00 20.09 -31.48
CA LEU A 815 7.45 20.08 -31.61
C LEU A 815 7.98 21.45 -32.08
N HIS A 816 7.31 22.12 -33.01
CA HIS A 816 7.67 23.47 -33.45
C HIS A 816 7.48 24.49 -32.31
N TYR A 817 6.37 24.41 -31.59
CA TYR A 817 6.09 25.22 -30.40
C TYR A 817 7.15 25.04 -29.31
N LEU A 818 7.45 23.80 -28.91
CA LEU A 818 8.49 23.51 -27.91
C LEU A 818 9.87 23.99 -28.37
N ARG A 819 10.20 23.85 -29.66
CA ARG A 819 11.44 24.40 -30.23
C ARG A 819 11.48 25.92 -30.16
N GLN A 820 10.39 26.63 -30.45
CA GLN A 820 10.30 28.08 -30.30
C GLN A 820 10.42 28.49 -28.83
N LYS A 821 9.71 27.82 -27.91
CA LYS A 821 9.78 28.10 -26.47
C LYS A 821 11.20 27.95 -25.92
N ILE A 822 11.90 26.87 -26.30
CA ILE A 822 13.32 26.60 -25.93
C ILE A 822 14.30 27.59 -26.56
N VAL A 823 13.95 28.26 -27.67
CA VAL A 823 14.80 29.26 -28.34
C VAL A 823 14.54 30.69 -27.83
N LEU A 824 13.40 30.93 -27.15
CA LEU A 824 12.94 32.27 -26.75
C LEU A 824 12.81 32.47 -25.23
N ASP A 825 13.05 31.44 -24.40
CA ASP A 825 12.89 31.45 -22.93
C ASP A 825 11.50 31.94 -22.44
N GLN A 826 10.45 31.75 -23.25
CA GLN A 826 9.11 32.26 -22.96
C GLN A 826 8.27 31.30 -22.09
N ASP A 827 8.55 31.25 -20.78
CA ASP A 827 7.76 30.47 -19.82
C ASP A 827 6.33 30.99 -19.54
N ARG A 828 5.97 32.17 -20.07
CA ARG A 828 4.65 32.82 -19.84
C ARG A 828 3.52 32.37 -20.76
N VAL A 829 3.78 31.51 -21.75
CA VAL A 829 2.73 30.90 -22.58
C VAL A 829 2.53 29.45 -22.16
N THR A 830 1.35 29.17 -21.61
CA THR A 830 0.82 27.80 -21.45
C THR A 830 0.00 27.42 -22.67
N TRP A 831 -0.09 26.11 -22.93
CA TRP A 831 -1.01 25.52 -23.92
C TRP A 831 -2.47 25.63 -23.47
#